data_AF-A0A1V5N8J8-F1
#
_entry.id   AF-A0A1V5N8J8-F1
#
_cell.length_a   1.000
_cell.length_b   1.000
_cell.length_c   1.000
_cell.angle_alpha   90.00
_cell.angle_beta   90.00
_cell.angle_gamma   90.00
#
_symmetry.space_group_name_H-M   'P 1'
#
loop_
_entity.id
_entity.type
_entity.pdbx_description
1 polymer ?
#
loop_
_entity_poly.entity_id
_entity_poly.type
_entity_poly.pdbx_seq_one_letter_code
_entity_poly.pdbx_strand_id
1 'polypeptide(L)'
;MQQDTMVKMVHVIVLFFFMTGLPASAEETAGTRPGALPPRRVTTLEYAEYPPLYVTGARTLDPLTISRSAWNGYLKTMCEPWGMMPGLKPTYRFFFDDRILPWVEMKHHGVDGFDNNNRNLGAHALLREMLGREKLNDPIEEGQLGYLLSITDPEGGLPYPPERLPRHCALGHGELAKNVMLYYEQTREEWVRDWAEKMLRTLRRYAFEREIPGVGMIAEYHQGGNGGQGGFNVGEPPVEAVSDLSLDGWQHLYLGWNSWAFAKWHQMTGDPEALEFATALATRLFHSSDEAGNDGAFRLDGSFGGGTGGSWHIHGHTHALPGLVLLGEQLIASGQREKGLDFIRKTSSVFEWLYDASVNPDAGSMTGWLPEFLNVKAGWDRKGDCEGCTMGDIVQTAVALGMASRLDPSLEPFVDYFDRAEQIYRGQVVESIFHVTPAYQAVLRDCLGKRVDKEMPGASEKEKNEKLEQYYQESIRTAERMEGRLLGLCGFPDWVNHYPSPLDAELPGIDMMGCCADAVIRASHAIWKHTVTGDNRETRINLAFPYDSPLVKVVSCLPHRGEINIIVKESQKVLVRVPGWVPKEKVKTYIGKQPLETIWQGSYVVFDKIKKGQLLTVVYPLRIAEVKETIYGGDYVEYTEKWRGNTIVDISPAGRRIPMFERPELDTDAVPE
;
A
#
# COMPACT_ATOMS: atom_id res chain seq x y z
N MET A 1 -3.60 48.02 -55.32
CA MET A 1 -3.99 47.97 -56.74
C MET A 1 -4.37 46.53 -57.04
N GLN A 2 -5.63 46.30 -57.39
CA GLN A 2 -6.20 44.97 -57.70
C GLN A 2 -5.58 44.37 -58.97
N GLN A 3 -5.45 43.04 -58.98
CA GLN A 3 -5.79 42.10 -60.08
C GLN A 3 -5.43 40.68 -59.58
N ASP A 4 -6.38 39.78 -59.27
CA ASP A 4 -7.12 38.88 -60.19
C ASP A 4 -6.16 38.03 -61.06
N THR A 5 -6.20 36.69 -61.18
CA THR A 5 -7.12 35.63 -60.73
C THR A 5 -6.49 34.24 -60.96
N MET A 6 -6.97 33.24 -60.22
CA MET A 6 -7.21 31.81 -60.58
C MET A 6 -6.17 30.67 -60.35
N VAL A 7 -6.49 29.89 -59.30
CA VAL A 7 -6.80 28.43 -59.25
C VAL A 7 -5.69 27.39 -59.53
N LYS A 8 -5.31 26.64 -58.49
CA LYS A 8 -5.54 25.17 -58.39
C LYS A 8 -5.46 24.66 -56.94
N MET A 9 -6.49 23.89 -56.55
CA MET A 9 -6.69 23.21 -55.27
C MET A 9 -5.68 22.06 -55.03
N VAL A 10 -5.27 21.87 -53.77
CA VAL A 10 -5.24 20.57 -53.07
C VAL A 10 -5.57 20.80 -51.59
N HIS A 11 -6.48 19.99 -51.06
CA HIS A 11 -7.00 20.04 -49.69
C HIS A 11 -6.04 19.40 -48.67
N VAL A 12 -5.85 20.03 -47.50
CA VAL A 12 -5.67 19.35 -46.21
C VAL A 12 -6.40 20.18 -45.15
N ILE A 13 -7.42 19.59 -44.54
CA ILE A 13 -8.28 20.17 -43.50
C ILE A 13 -7.67 19.83 -42.14
N VAL A 14 -7.32 20.85 -41.35
CA VAL A 14 -7.11 20.77 -39.90
C VAL A 14 -8.02 21.82 -39.28
N LEU A 15 -9.08 21.39 -38.58
CA LEU A 15 -10.05 22.26 -37.94
C LEU A 15 -9.80 22.27 -36.42
N PHE A 16 -9.34 23.41 -35.91
CA PHE A 16 -9.46 23.82 -34.51
C PHE A 16 -10.85 24.43 -34.29
N PHE A 17 -11.51 24.15 -33.15
CA PHE A 17 -12.51 25.05 -32.59
C PHE A 17 -12.49 25.02 -31.05
N PHE A 18 -12.22 26.20 -30.47
CA PHE A 18 -12.68 26.62 -29.15
C PHE A 18 -14.10 27.20 -29.29
N MET A 19 -15.00 26.97 -28.33
CA MET A 19 -15.92 28.01 -27.81
C MET A 19 -16.74 27.52 -26.58
N THR A 20 -16.51 28.23 -25.48
CA THR A 20 -17.35 28.68 -24.36
C THR A 20 -18.88 28.37 -24.31
N GLY A 21 -19.36 28.02 -23.10
CA GLY A 21 -20.54 28.66 -22.45
C GLY A 21 -21.89 27.92 -22.47
N LEU A 22 -22.40 27.56 -21.27
CA LEU A 22 -23.74 27.02 -20.96
C LEU A 22 -24.89 28.00 -21.32
N PRO A 23 -26.14 27.49 -21.45
CA PRO A 23 -27.06 27.56 -20.30
C PRO A 23 -27.90 26.28 -20.07
N ALA A 24 -28.30 26.10 -18.82
CA ALA A 24 -29.23 25.06 -18.38
C ALA A 24 -30.69 25.38 -18.77
N SER A 25 -31.46 24.36 -19.18
CA SER A 25 -32.87 24.21 -18.82
C SER A 25 -33.36 22.77 -19.03
N ALA A 26 -34.03 22.29 -17.98
CA ALA A 26 -34.69 21.00 -17.77
C ALA A 26 -35.35 20.30 -18.97
N GLU A 27 -35.03 19.02 -19.11
CA GLU A 27 -36.04 17.95 -19.10
C GLU A 27 -35.48 16.78 -18.29
N GLU A 28 -36.01 16.60 -17.08
CA GLU A 28 -35.79 15.43 -16.23
C GLU A 28 -36.38 14.19 -16.93
N THR A 29 -35.56 13.48 -17.69
CA THR A 29 -35.73 12.03 -17.79
C THR A 29 -35.05 11.42 -16.59
N ALA A 30 -35.85 10.82 -15.71
CA ALA A 30 -35.40 9.99 -14.59
C ALA A 30 -34.55 8.80 -15.10
N GLY A 31 -33.28 9.08 -15.40
CA GLY A 31 -32.21 8.10 -15.51
C GLY A 31 -31.54 8.03 -14.15
N THR A 32 -31.66 6.87 -13.51
CA THR A 32 -30.98 6.48 -12.27
C THR A 32 -29.57 7.06 -12.16
N ARG A 33 -29.28 7.74 -11.04
CA ARG A 33 -27.88 7.95 -10.57
C ARG A 33 -27.14 6.61 -10.72
N PRO A 34 -25.87 6.56 -11.18
CA PRO A 34 -25.08 5.33 -11.06
C PRO A 34 -25.08 4.93 -9.58
N GLY A 35 -25.89 3.93 -9.25
CA GLY A 35 -26.39 3.69 -7.91
C GLY A 35 -25.32 3.10 -7.01
N ALA A 36 -25.43 3.35 -5.72
CA ALA A 36 -24.72 2.60 -4.69
C ALA A 36 -24.75 1.09 -4.99
N LEU A 37 -23.63 0.42 -4.74
CA LEU A 37 -23.54 -1.02 -4.84
C LEU A 37 -24.40 -1.66 -3.73
N PRO A 38 -24.94 -2.87 -3.96
CA PRO A 38 -25.55 -3.62 -2.88
C PRO A 38 -24.58 -3.71 -1.69
N PRO A 39 -25.04 -3.45 -0.45
CA PRO A 39 -24.18 -3.57 0.71
C PRO A 39 -23.59 -4.97 0.81
N ARG A 40 -22.31 -5.05 1.21
CA ARG A 40 -21.62 -6.30 1.53
C ARG A 40 -22.42 -7.10 2.56
N ARG A 41 -22.64 -8.39 2.30
CA ARG A 41 -23.36 -9.30 3.20
C ARG A 41 -22.40 -10.35 3.75
N VAL A 42 -22.20 -10.34 5.06
CA VAL A 42 -21.41 -11.36 5.76
C VAL A 42 -22.35 -12.33 6.46
N THR A 43 -22.35 -13.59 6.02
CA THR A 43 -23.14 -14.68 6.62
C THR A 43 -22.21 -15.62 7.36
N THR A 44 -22.33 -15.70 8.69
CA THR A 44 -21.62 -16.74 9.44
C THR A 44 -22.32 -18.08 9.24
N LEU A 45 -21.62 -19.05 8.66
CA LEU A 45 -22.12 -20.39 8.42
C LEU A 45 -21.94 -21.27 9.67
N GLU A 46 -20.80 -21.15 10.34
CA GLU A 46 -20.46 -21.95 11.51
C GLU A 46 -19.49 -21.21 12.45
N TYR A 47 -19.54 -21.56 13.73
CA TYR A 47 -18.51 -21.29 14.72
C TYR A 47 -17.84 -22.62 15.10
N ALA A 48 -16.83 -23.01 14.32
CA ALA A 48 -16.16 -24.31 14.47
C ALA A 48 -15.35 -24.36 15.78
N GLU A 49 -15.76 -25.23 16.71
CA GLU A 49 -15.10 -25.43 17.99
C GLU A 49 -14.10 -26.60 17.92
N TYR A 50 -12.89 -26.38 18.43
CA TYR A 50 -11.82 -27.38 18.43
C TYR A 50 -11.30 -27.59 19.86
N PRO A 51 -10.89 -28.83 20.22
CA PRO A 51 -10.08 -29.02 21.43
C PRO A 51 -8.71 -28.34 21.24
N PRO A 52 -8.10 -27.80 22.32
CA PRO A 52 -6.80 -27.15 22.24
C PRO A 52 -5.70 -28.12 21.80
N LEU A 53 -4.85 -27.70 20.85
CA LEU A 53 -3.70 -28.48 20.38
C LEU A 53 -2.44 -28.25 21.23
N TYR A 54 -2.25 -27.05 21.78
CA TYR A 54 -1.07 -26.64 22.53
C TYR A 54 0.23 -26.73 21.72
N VAL A 55 0.16 -26.53 20.41
CA VAL A 55 1.33 -26.54 19.52
C VAL A 55 2.31 -25.43 19.88
N THR A 56 3.59 -25.69 19.63
CA THR A 56 4.69 -24.75 19.92
C THR A 56 5.36 -24.19 18.67
N GLY A 57 4.83 -24.56 17.49
CA GLY A 57 5.21 -24.08 16.17
C GLY A 57 4.00 -24.13 15.23
N ALA A 58 3.91 -23.10 14.39
CA ALA A 58 3.04 -23.00 13.22
C ALA A 58 3.58 -21.86 12.36
N ARG A 59 3.60 -22.01 11.04
CA ARG A 59 4.18 -21.01 10.11
C ARG A 59 3.27 -20.65 8.94
N THR A 60 1.97 -20.54 9.19
CA THR A 60 1.01 -20.14 8.17
C THR A 60 1.06 -18.63 7.93
N LEU A 61 1.36 -18.23 6.70
CA LEU A 61 1.40 -16.82 6.24
C LEU A 61 2.24 -15.90 7.15
N ASP A 62 3.38 -16.39 7.61
CA ASP A 62 4.29 -15.66 8.50
C ASP A 62 4.90 -14.42 7.80
N PRO A 63 4.66 -13.19 8.32
CA PRO A 63 5.17 -11.96 7.73
C PRO A 63 6.71 -11.91 7.64
N LEU A 64 7.42 -12.58 8.54
CA LEU A 64 8.88 -12.62 8.50
C LEU A 64 9.37 -13.49 7.33
N THR A 65 8.74 -14.65 7.13
CA THR A 65 9.04 -15.54 6.01
C THR A 65 8.72 -14.89 4.67
N ILE A 66 7.56 -14.23 4.55
CA ILE A 66 7.18 -13.47 3.36
C ILE A 66 8.19 -12.34 3.07
N SER A 67 8.57 -11.56 4.08
CA SER A 67 9.55 -10.48 3.93
C SER A 67 10.93 -10.98 3.50
N ARG A 68 11.38 -12.15 4.01
CA ARG A 68 12.61 -12.78 3.53
C ARG A 68 12.52 -13.21 2.08
N SER A 69 11.36 -13.70 1.63
CA SER A 69 11.14 -14.05 0.23
C SER A 69 11.27 -12.81 -0.67
N ALA A 70 10.55 -11.73 -0.32
CA ALA A 70 10.62 -10.45 -1.01
C ALA A 70 12.04 -9.87 -1.06
N TRP A 71 12.77 -9.98 0.06
CA TRP A 71 14.16 -9.54 0.13
C TRP A 71 15.10 -10.37 -0.76
N ASN A 72 14.97 -11.69 -0.75
CA ASN A 72 15.83 -12.57 -1.53
C ASN A 72 15.46 -12.64 -3.01
N GLY A 73 14.22 -12.30 -3.36
CA GLY A 73 13.73 -12.11 -4.72
C GLY A 73 14.00 -10.68 -5.21
N TYR A 74 12.94 -9.89 -5.41
CA TYR A 74 13.02 -8.63 -6.14
C TYR A 74 14.07 -7.65 -5.58
N LEU A 75 14.17 -7.48 -4.26
CA LEU A 75 15.09 -6.47 -3.70
C LEU A 75 16.56 -6.77 -4.00
N LYS A 76 16.95 -8.03 -4.18
CA LYS A 76 18.33 -8.38 -4.51
C LYS A 76 18.59 -8.53 -6.00
N THR A 77 17.55 -8.84 -6.77
CA THR A 77 17.70 -9.32 -8.15
C THR A 77 17.22 -8.31 -9.19
N MET A 78 16.43 -7.31 -8.80
CA MET A 78 15.79 -6.37 -9.71
C MET A 78 16.52 -5.03 -9.86
N CYS A 79 17.84 -5.09 -9.90
CA CYS A 79 18.67 -3.91 -10.13
C CYS A 79 19.78 -4.19 -11.15
N GLU A 80 20.36 -3.11 -11.67
CA GLU A 80 21.55 -3.15 -12.52
C GLU A 80 22.64 -2.23 -11.97
N PRO A 81 23.93 -2.60 -12.15
CA PRO A 81 25.03 -1.68 -11.92
C PRO A 81 24.86 -0.42 -12.77
N TRP A 82 24.86 0.74 -12.14
CA TRP A 82 24.73 2.04 -12.81
C TRP A 82 26.05 2.82 -12.85
N GLY A 83 26.78 2.78 -11.75
CA GLY A 83 27.98 3.56 -11.53
C GLY A 83 28.86 2.92 -10.46
N MET A 84 29.82 3.68 -9.94
CA MET A 84 30.77 3.20 -8.94
C MET A 84 30.85 4.19 -7.78
N MET A 85 30.81 3.66 -6.56
CA MET A 85 31.18 4.35 -5.33
C MET A 85 32.72 4.45 -5.20
N PRO A 86 33.24 5.33 -4.31
CA PRO A 86 34.64 5.27 -3.90
C PRO A 86 35.02 3.85 -3.46
N GLY A 87 36.17 3.35 -3.93
CA GLY A 87 36.60 1.97 -3.68
C GLY A 87 36.12 0.92 -4.69
N LEU A 88 35.62 1.35 -5.86
CA LEU A 88 35.23 0.47 -7.00
C LEU A 88 34.09 -0.51 -6.67
N LYS A 89 33.22 -0.14 -5.73
CA LYS A 89 31.97 -0.87 -5.47
C LYS A 89 30.86 -0.33 -6.39
N PRO A 90 30.04 -1.18 -7.02
CA PRO A 90 28.98 -0.72 -7.90
C PRO A 90 27.86 -0.01 -7.12
N THR A 91 27.26 1.01 -7.74
CA THR A 91 25.95 1.54 -7.34
C THR A 91 24.85 0.83 -8.12
N TYR A 92 23.67 0.67 -7.53
CA TYR A 92 22.56 -0.09 -8.12
C TYR A 92 21.33 0.77 -8.39
N ARG A 93 20.85 0.74 -9.64
CA ARG A 93 19.59 1.35 -10.07
C ARG A 93 18.53 0.27 -10.24
N PHE A 94 17.35 0.47 -9.68
CA PHE A 94 16.22 -0.45 -9.79
C PHE A 94 15.31 -0.05 -10.95
N PHE A 95 14.71 -1.04 -11.61
CA PHE A 95 13.76 -0.81 -12.71
C PHE A 95 12.40 -0.38 -12.19
N PHE A 96 11.73 0.56 -12.87
CA PHE A 96 10.37 0.94 -12.52
C PHE A 96 9.29 0.38 -13.46
N ASP A 97 9.50 0.42 -14.78
CA ASP A 97 8.53 -0.10 -15.76
C ASP A 97 8.87 -1.56 -16.05
N ASP A 98 8.08 -2.46 -15.49
CA ASP A 98 8.29 -3.89 -15.58
C ASP A 98 6.99 -4.63 -15.87
N ARG A 99 7.06 -5.76 -16.58
CA ARG A 99 5.88 -6.50 -16.98
C ARG A 99 6.18 -7.97 -16.97
N ILE A 100 5.19 -8.77 -16.61
CA ILE A 100 5.32 -10.24 -16.60
C ILE A 100 4.45 -10.91 -17.66
N LEU A 101 3.47 -10.21 -18.23
CA LEU A 101 2.67 -10.63 -19.39
C LEU A 101 2.43 -9.46 -20.35
N PRO A 102 2.28 -9.73 -21.66
CA PRO A 102 2.22 -11.04 -22.33
C PRO A 102 3.58 -11.72 -22.50
N TRP A 103 4.65 -10.96 -22.31
CA TRP A 103 5.99 -11.46 -22.12
C TRP A 103 6.73 -10.54 -21.17
N VAL A 104 7.83 -11.04 -20.62
CA VAL A 104 8.54 -10.34 -19.56
C VAL A 104 9.36 -9.21 -20.15
N GLU A 105 9.25 -8.03 -19.55
CA GLU A 105 10.00 -6.84 -19.95
C GLU A 105 10.42 -6.06 -18.70
N MET A 106 11.64 -5.52 -18.71
CA MET A 106 12.12 -4.57 -17.69
C MET A 106 12.76 -3.39 -18.42
N LYS A 107 12.30 -2.20 -18.10
CA LYS A 107 12.74 -0.95 -18.71
C LYS A 107 13.10 0.05 -17.63
N HIS A 108 14.17 0.79 -17.88
CA HIS A 108 14.43 1.99 -17.09
C HIS A 108 13.47 3.10 -17.51
N HIS A 109 12.79 3.69 -16.54
CA HIS A 109 11.93 4.86 -16.70
C HIS A 109 12.58 6.09 -16.01
N GLY A 110 12.02 7.28 -16.24
CA GLY A 110 12.58 8.55 -15.76
C GLY A 110 12.48 8.74 -14.24
N VAL A 111 11.67 7.93 -13.56
CA VAL A 111 11.43 8.01 -12.10
C VAL A 111 12.15 6.93 -11.30
N ASP A 112 12.72 5.92 -11.97
CA ASP A 112 13.51 4.82 -11.40
C ASP A 112 14.57 5.32 -10.44
N GLY A 113 15.21 6.42 -10.86
CA GLY A 113 16.37 6.92 -10.20
C GLY A 113 16.08 7.35 -8.76
N PHE A 114 15.03 8.14 -8.57
CA PHE A 114 14.71 8.65 -7.25
C PHE A 114 13.59 7.87 -6.58
N ASP A 115 12.46 7.57 -7.24
CA ASP A 115 11.25 7.05 -6.58
C ASP A 115 11.39 5.59 -6.17
N ASN A 116 11.72 4.70 -7.11
CA ASN A 116 11.84 3.27 -6.79
C ASN A 116 12.99 3.02 -5.80
N ASN A 117 14.15 3.61 -6.09
CA ASN A 117 15.30 3.50 -5.19
C ASN A 117 14.99 4.06 -3.80
N ASN A 118 14.22 5.15 -3.70
CA ASN A 118 13.74 5.68 -2.44
C ASN A 118 12.88 4.66 -1.67
N ARG A 119 11.81 4.13 -2.28
CA ARG A 119 10.86 3.23 -1.61
C ARG A 119 11.58 2.00 -1.05
N ASN A 120 12.50 1.45 -1.84
CA ASN A 120 13.33 0.33 -1.45
C ASN A 120 14.34 0.65 -0.32
N LEU A 121 14.79 1.91 -0.16
CA LEU A 121 15.55 2.33 1.03
C LEU A 121 14.69 2.19 2.30
N GLY A 122 13.42 2.58 2.22
CA GLY A 122 12.43 2.35 3.28
C GLY A 122 12.29 0.86 3.57
N ALA A 123 12.13 0.04 2.53
CA ALA A 123 12.05 -1.42 2.65
C ALA A 123 13.27 -2.01 3.37
N HIS A 124 14.49 -1.58 3.03
CA HIS A 124 15.71 -2.01 3.71
C HIS A 124 15.75 -1.62 5.18
N ALA A 125 15.29 -0.41 5.55
CA ALA A 125 15.18 -0.01 6.95
C ALA A 125 14.21 -0.92 7.73
N LEU A 126 13.04 -1.21 7.17
CA LEU A 126 12.06 -2.11 7.80
C LEU A 126 12.61 -3.54 7.94
N LEU A 127 13.31 -4.04 6.91
CA LEU A 127 13.97 -5.36 6.96
C LEU A 127 15.08 -5.43 8.01
N ARG A 128 15.85 -4.35 8.22
CA ARG A 128 16.86 -4.29 9.29
C ARG A 128 16.22 -4.45 10.65
N GLU A 129 15.06 -3.84 10.88
CA GLU A 129 14.32 -4.01 12.12
C GLU A 129 13.81 -5.44 12.29
N MET A 130 13.24 -6.03 11.23
CA MET A 130 12.65 -7.38 11.26
C MET A 130 13.69 -8.50 11.40
N LEU A 131 14.80 -8.40 10.66
CA LEU A 131 15.78 -9.47 10.48
C LEU A 131 17.07 -9.24 11.28
N GLY A 132 17.29 -8.03 11.80
CA GLY A 132 18.45 -7.69 12.61
C GLY A 132 19.76 -8.02 11.91
N ARG A 133 20.57 -8.87 12.54
CA ARG A 133 21.91 -9.25 12.04
C ARG A 133 21.89 -9.94 10.68
N GLU A 134 20.80 -10.62 10.32
CA GLU A 134 20.68 -11.31 9.04
C GLU A 134 20.74 -10.31 7.87
N LYS A 135 20.27 -9.06 8.06
CA LYS A 135 20.24 -8.02 7.03
C LYS A 135 21.55 -7.21 6.89
N LEU A 136 22.50 -7.37 7.81
CA LEU A 136 23.73 -6.58 7.80
C LEU A 136 24.62 -6.96 6.59
N ASN A 137 25.37 -5.96 6.09
CA ASN A 137 26.31 -6.11 4.97
C ASN A 137 25.67 -6.56 3.65
N ASP A 138 24.42 -6.17 3.40
CA ASP A 138 23.78 -6.39 2.11
C ASP A 138 24.40 -5.46 1.04
N PRO A 139 25.12 -6.00 0.04
CA PRO A 139 25.79 -5.17 -0.97
C PRO A 139 24.80 -4.45 -1.89
N ILE A 140 23.58 -4.97 -2.04
CA ILE A 140 22.55 -4.32 -2.86
C ILE A 140 22.05 -3.08 -2.16
N GLU A 141 21.79 -3.16 -0.85
CA GLU A 141 21.44 -2.00 -0.03
C GLU A 141 22.54 -0.93 -0.07
N GLU A 142 23.81 -1.31 0.11
CA GLU A 142 24.95 -0.37 0.05
C GLU A 142 25.03 0.33 -1.31
N GLY A 143 24.98 -0.43 -2.40
CA GLY A 143 25.06 0.15 -3.75
C GLY A 143 23.81 0.96 -4.13
N GLN A 144 22.65 0.62 -3.59
CA GLN A 144 21.43 1.39 -3.77
C GLN A 144 21.49 2.75 -3.06
N LEU A 145 21.95 2.76 -1.81
CA LEU A 145 22.20 3.97 -1.05
C LEU A 145 23.25 4.85 -1.75
N GLY A 146 24.32 4.23 -2.24
CA GLY A 146 25.33 4.91 -3.05
C GLY A 146 24.75 5.55 -4.32
N TYR A 147 23.81 4.88 -4.98
CA TYR A 147 23.11 5.44 -6.14
C TYR A 147 22.27 6.67 -5.76
N LEU A 148 21.42 6.58 -4.72
CA LEU A 148 20.61 7.72 -4.26
C LEU A 148 21.49 8.92 -3.90
N LEU A 149 22.59 8.69 -3.18
CA LEU A 149 23.55 9.73 -2.84
C LEU A 149 24.20 10.36 -4.08
N SER A 150 24.49 9.56 -5.11
CA SER A 150 25.12 10.05 -6.35
C SER A 150 24.22 10.99 -7.15
N ILE A 151 22.91 10.88 -7.00
CA ILE A 151 21.91 11.72 -7.68
C ILE A 151 21.27 12.75 -6.74
N THR A 152 21.71 12.81 -5.49
CA THR A 152 21.22 13.76 -4.49
C THR A 152 21.88 15.12 -4.68
N ASP A 153 21.06 16.16 -4.76
CA ASP A 153 21.56 17.52 -4.71
C ASP A 153 22.17 17.81 -3.32
N PRO A 154 23.45 18.21 -3.23
CA PRO A 154 24.13 18.34 -1.93
C PRO A 154 23.64 19.53 -1.08
N GLU A 155 23.02 20.54 -1.71
CA GLU A 155 22.49 21.73 -1.04
C GLU A 155 21.07 21.46 -0.51
N GLY A 156 20.19 20.96 -1.38
CA GLY A 156 18.79 20.70 -1.07
C GLY A 156 18.53 19.33 -0.40
N GLY A 157 19.45 18.39 -0.52
CA GLY A 157 19.32 17.02 -0.01
C GLY A 157 18.35 16.14 -0.79
N LEU A 158 17.75 16.62 -1.89
CA LEU A 158 16.78 15.86 -2.67
C LEU A 158 17.41 15.23 -3.90
N PRO A 159 17.09 13.97 -4.25
CA PRO A 159 17.50 13.38 -5.49
C PRO A 159 16.80 14.02 -6.69
N TYR A 160 17.48 13.97 -7.84
CA TYR A 160 16.96 14.44 -9.12
C TYR A 160 17.28 13.43 -10.23
N PRO A 161 16.50 13.38 -11.31
CA PRO A 161 16.81 12.52 -12.45
C PRO A 161 18.18 12.88 -13.05
N PRO A 162 19.19 11.98 -13.02
CA PRO A 162 20.54 12.32 -13.46
C PRO A 162 20.64 12.62 -14.96
N GLU A 163 19.65 12.21 -15.75
CA GLU A 163 19.60 12.43 -17.21
C GLU A 163 19.02 13.78 -17.61
N ARG A 164 18.56 14.61 -16.67
CA ARG A 164 17.93 15.91 -16.97
C ARG A 164 18.65 17.06 -16.25
N LEU A 165 18.91 18.13 -17.01
CA LEU A 165 19.30 19.44 -16.49
C LEU A 165 18.25 20.48 -16.90
N PRO A 166 17.85 21.42 -16.03
CA PRO A 166 18.35 21.68 -14.66
C PRO A 166 18.00 20.58 -13.63
N ARG A 167 18.62 20.64 -12.44
CA ARG A 167 18.36 19.72 -11.32
C ARG A 167 16.93 19.89 -10.81
N HIS A 168 16.02 19.11 -11.36
CA HIS A 168 14.60 19.15 -11.04
C HIS A 168 14.25 18.11 -9.98
N CYS A 169 13.81 18.55 -8.80
CA CYS A 169 13.42 17.71 -7.68
C CYS A 169 11.90 17.66 -7.54
N ALA A 170 11.32 16.46 -7.50
CA ALA A 170 9.89 16.28 -7.28
C ALA A 170 9.45 16.76 -5.88
N LEU A 171 8.24 17.31 -5.79
CA LEU A 171 7.66 17.74 -4.50
C LEU A 171 7.23 16.55 -3.61
N GLY A 172 7.13 15.35 -4.20
CA GLY A 172 6.77 14.11 -3.51
C GLY A 172 7.87 13.44 -2.70
N HIS A 173 9.01 14.11 -2.49
CA HIS A 173 10.13 13.52 -1.75
C HIS A 173 9.93 13.43 -0.22
N GLY A 174 8.76 13.78 0.31
CA GLY A 174 8.40 13.50 1.70
C GLY A 174 8.51 12.00 2.04
N GLU A 175 8.14 11.12 1.09
CA GLU A 175 8.35 9.69 1.27
C GLU A 175 9.84 9.33 1.44
N LEU A 176 10.73 9.97 0.66
CA LEU A 176 12.17 9.77 0.84
C LEU A 176 12.68 10.31 2.15
N ALA A 177 12.24 11.49 2.57
CA ALA A 177 12.66 12.04 3.85
C ALA A 177 12.25 11.07 4.98
N LYS A 178 11.02 10.54 4.94
CA LYS A 178 10.53 9.47 5.83
C LYS A 178 11.43 8.23 5.77
N ASN A 179 11.77 7.73 4.58
CA ASN A 179 12.56 6.52 4.42
C ASN A 179 14.03 6.69 4.88
N VAL A 180 14.63 7.86 4.66
CA VAL A 180 15.95 8.22 5.21
C VAL A 180 15.91 8.27 6.74
N MET A 181 14.84 8.81 7.33
CA MET A 181 14.65 8.79 8.79
C MET A 181 14.48 7.36 9.34
N LEU A 182 13.70 6.51 8.66
CA LEU A 182 13.60 5.10 9.03
C LEU A 182 14.98 4.41 8.97
N TYR A 183 15.77 4.72 7.95
CA TYR A 183 17.12 4.20 7.82
C TYR A 183 18.02 4.65 8.99
N TYR A 184 17.99 5.94 9.35
CA TYR A 184 18.71 6.48 10.49
C TYR A 184 18.33 5.80 11.81
N GLU A 185 17.05 5.47 12.03
CA GLU A 185 16.64 4.75 13.25
C GLU A 185 17.34 3.39 13.42
N GLN A 186 17.70 2.76 12.30
CA GLN A 186 18.38 1.46 12.26
C GLN A 186 19.91 1.58 12.28
N THR A 187 20.49 2.63 11.69
CA THR A 187 21.96 2.77 11.57
C THR A 187 22.57 3.71 12.60
N ARG A 188 21.82 4.73 13.04
CA ARG A 188 22.27 5.81 13.93
C ARG A 188 23.46 6.61 13.36
N GLU A 189 23.61 6.64 12.05
CA GLU A 189 24.65 7.39 11.37
C GLU A 189 24.24 8.86 11.20
N GLU A 190 24.94 9.79 11.84
CA GLU A 190 24.54 11.22 11.86
C GLU A 190 24.43 11.86 10.47
N TRP A 191 25.25 11.45 9.50
CA TRP A 191 25.14 11.98 8.14
C TRP A 191 23.79 11.66 7.49
N VAL A 192 23.14 10.54 7.87
CA VAL A 192 21.80 10.16 7.40
C VAL A 192 20.75 11.10 7.99
N ARG A 193 20.92 11.46 9.27
CA ARG A 193 20.06 12.45 9.93
C ARG A 193 20.23 13.82 9.30
N ASP A 194 21.46 14.27 9.06
CA ASP A 194 21.75 15.54 8.38
C ASP A 194 21.14 15.58 6.98
N TRP A 195 21.16 14.45 6.27
CA TRP A 195 20.53 14.30 4.97
C TRP A 195 19.01 14.52 5.08
N ALA A 196 18.32 13.82 5.98
CA ALA A 196 16.89 14.01 6.22
C ALA A 196 16.55 15.46 6.59
N GLU A 197 17.34 16.10 7.46
CA GLU A 197 17.11 17.49 7.86
C GLU A 197 17.17 18.46 6.67
N LYS A 198 18.18 18.31 5.80
CA LYS A 198 18.29 19.12 4.57
C LYS A 198 17.06 18.95 3.67
N MET A 199 16.60 17.72 3.49
CA MET A 199 15.40 17.44 2.70
C MET A 199 14.18 18.19 3.24
N LEU A 200 13.95 18.10 4.56
CA LEU A 200 12.81 18.75 5.21
C LEU A 200 12.90 20.28 5.13
N ARG A 201 14.08 20.86 5.32
CA ARG A 201 14.30 22.30 5.12
C ARG A 201 13.95 22.73 3.71
N THR A 202 14.33 21.94 2.70
CA THR A 202 14.01 22.22 1.30
C THR A 202 12.52 22.10 1.02
N LEU A 203 11.86 21.05 1.51
CA LEU A 203 10.41 20.86 1.35
C LEU A 203 9.62 22.02 1.98
N ARG A 204 9.98 22.44 3.21
CA ARG A 204 9.34 23.59 3.88
C ARG A 204 9.59 24.90 3.13
N ARG A 205 10.79 25.12 2.57
CA ARG A 205 11.14 26.33 1.80
C ARG A 205 10.20 26.57 0.61
N TYR A 206 9.73 25.52 -0.03
CA TYR A 206 8.87 25.62 -1.22
C TYR A 206 7.37 25.55 -0.92
N ALA A 207 6.99 25.40 0.35
CA ALA A 207 5.61 25.46 0.79
C ALA A 207 5.20 26.90 1.15
N PHE A 208 3.91 27.17 1.04
CA PHE A 208 3.27 28.42 1.37
C PHE A 208 2.36 28.21 2.59
N GLU A 209 2.66 28.93 3.67
CA GLU A 209 1.86 28.92 4.89
C GLU A 209 0.90 30.11 4.90
N ARG A 210 -0.38 29.85 5.17
CA ARG A 210 -1.38 30.91 5.37
C ARG A 210 -2.44 30.51 6.39
N GLU A 211 -2.91 31.49 7.14
CA GLU A 211 -3.99 31.30 8.09
C GLU A 211 -5.35 31.47 7.39
N ILE A 212 -6.23 30.47 7.55
CA ILE A 212 -7.61 30.52 7.08
C ILE A 212 -8.54 30.76 8.27
N PRO A 213 -9.38 31.82 8.24
CA PRO A 213 -10.35 32.07 9.31
C PRO A 213 -11.26 30.87 9.59
N GLY A 214 -11.30 30.42 10.85
CA GLY A 214 -12.12 29.29 11.30
C GLY A 214 -11.54 27.90 11.00
N VAL A 215 -10.43 27.82 10.27
CA VAL A 215 -9.71 26.55 9.98
C VAL A 215 -8.35 26.53 10.70
N GLY A 216 -7.65 27.65 10.72
CA GLY A 216 -6.31 27.79 11.27
C GLY A 216 -5.23 27.81 10.18
N MET A 217 -3.98 27.54 10.58
CA MET A 217 -2.85 27.50 9.66
C MET A 217 -2.96 26.32 8.70
N ILE A 218 -2.75 26.59 7.42
CA ILE A 218 -2.54 25.58 6.38
C ILE A 218 -1.18 25.78 5.71
N ALA A 219 -0.63 24.70 5.16
CA ALA A 219 0.54 24.75 4.30
C ALA A 219 0.21 24.08 2.96
N GLU A 220 0.63 24.68 1.84
CA GLU A 220 0.34 24.17 0.50
C GLU A 220 1.47 24.46 -0.51
N TYR A 221 1.45 23.81 -1.67
CA TYR A 221 2.46 23.99 -2.71
C TYR A 221 1.86 24.69 -3.92
N HIS A 222 2.60 25.65 -4.49
CA HIS A 222 2.16 26.46 -5.65
C HIS A 222 2.93 26.13 -6.92
N GLN A 223 3.76 25.11 -6.92
CA GLN A 223 4.44 24.62 -8.12
C GLN A 223 4.34 23.11 -8.09
N GLY A 224 4.46 22.47 -9.24
CA GLY A 224 4.15 21.05 -9.38
C GLY A 224 3.13 20.80 -10.50
N GLY A 225 2.53 19.61 -10.52
CA GLY A 225 1.68 19.16 -11.63
C GLY A 225 2.45 18.44 -12.75
N ASN A 226 1.74 17.84 -13.70
CA ASN A 226 2.22 16.86 -14.70
C ASN A 226 2.26 15.40 -14.19
N GLY A 227 1.12 14.88 -13.73
CA GLY A 227 0.99 13.46 -13.35
C GLY A 227 1.73 13.08 -12.07
N GLY A 228 1.70 13.94 -11.04
CA GLY A 228 2.41 13.71 -9.78
C GLY A 228 3.92 13.94 -9.83
N GLN A 229 4.50 14.11 -11.03
CA GLN A 229 5.95 14.32 -11.25
C GLN A 229 6.40 15.79 -11.22
N GLY A 230 5.49 16.70 -10.89
CA GLY A 230 5.80 18.12 -10.72
C GLY A 230 6.78 18.38 -9.59
N GLY A 231 7.62 19.40 -9.77
CA GLY A 231 8.72 19.68 -8.86
C GLY A 231 9.20 21.12 -8.93
N PHE A 232 10.42 21.31 -8.47
CA PHE A 232 11.12 22.58 -8.50
C PHE A 232 12.56 22.39 -8.93
N ASN A 233 13.13 23.42 -9.54
CA ASN A 233 14.55 23.46 -9.82
C ASN A 233 15.27 23.92 -8.55
N VAL A 234 16.22 23.11 -8.09
CA VAL A 234 17.00 23.46 -6.91
C VAL A 234 17.74 24.78 -7.15
N GLY A 235 17.61 25.70 -6.20
CA GLY A 235 18.24 27.03 -6.24
C GLY A 235 17.35 28.13 -6.80
N GLU A 236 16.29 27.81 -7.54
CA GLU A 236 15.30 28.80 -7.97
C GLU A 236 14.39 29.21 -6.80
N PRO A 237 13.91 30.47 -6.75
CA PRO A 237 12.98 30.91 -5.72
C PRO A 237 11.63 30.17 -5.84
N PRO A 238 10.88 29.99 -4.73
CA PRO A 238 9.53 29.43 -4.79
C PRO A 238 8.61 30.25 -5.69
N VAL A 239 7.76 29.59 -6.48
CA VAL A 239 6.73 30.25 -7.28
C VAL A 239 5.58 30.68 -6.38
N GLU A 240 5.39 31.99 -6.21
CA GLU A 240 4.37 32.53 -5.30
C GLU A 240 2.96 32.55 -5.89
N ALA A 241 2.83 32.65 -7.23
CA ALA A 241 1.56 32.78 -7.92
C ALA A 241 1.40 31.71 -9.00
N VAL A 242 0.30 30.95 -8.93
CA VAL A 242 -0.12 30.02 -9.98
C VAL A 242 -1.59 30.16 -10.33
N SER A 243 -1.89 29.83 -11.59
CA SER A 243 -3.25 29.81 -12.12
C SER A 243 -4.06 28.59 -11.66
N ASP A 244 -3.38 27.52 -11.24
CA ASP A 244 -4.01 26.27 -10.77
C ASP A 244 -3.41 25.85 -9.43
N LEU A 245 -4.18 26.01 -8.35
CA LEU A 245 -3.80 25.58 -6.99
C LEU A 245 -4.09 24.09 -6.73
N SER A 246 -4.79 23.42 -7.65
CA SER A 246 -5.04 21.98 -7.57
C SER A 246 -3.84 21.15 -8.01
N LEU A 247 -2.94 21.76 -8.80
CA LEU A 247 -1.81 21.09 -9.46
C LEU A 247 -2.26 19.89 -10.30
N ASP A 248 -3.28 20.07 -11.14
CA ASP A 248 -3.94 19.00 -11.90
C ASP A 248 -4.47 17.87 -10.99
N GLY A 249 -4.90 18.25 -9.78
CA GLY A 249 -5.37 17.36 -8.73
C GLY A 249 -4.29 16.62 -7.94
N TRP A 250 -3.01 16.91 -8.12
CA TRP A 250 -1.91 16.24 -7.41
C TRP A 250 -1.50 16.93 -6.10
N GLN A 251 -2.13 18.05 -5.72
CA GLN A 251 -1.81 18.77 -4.48
C GLN A 251 -1.84 17.86 -3.25
N HIS A 252 -2.91 17.07 -3.09
CA HIS A 252 -3.08 16.14 -1.96
C HIS A 252 -1.93 15.12 -1.83
N LEU A 253 -1.36 14.66 -2.95
CA LEU A 253 -0.25 13.69 -2.95
C LEU A 253 0.97 14.25 -2.22
N TYR A 254 1.37 15.49 -2.54
CA TYR A 254 2.52 16.13 -1.92
C TYR A 254 2.28 16.43 -0.44
N LEU A 255 1.07 16.89 -0.10
CA LEU A 255 0.69 17.21 1.27
C LEU A 255 0.78 15.98 2.18
N GLY A 256 0.28 14.84 1.72
CA GLY A 256 0.28 13.59 2.49
C GLY A 256 1.68 13.08 2.81
N TRP A 257 2.54 12.94 1.80
CA TRP A 257 3.92 12.48 1.99
C TRP A 257 4.72 13.44 2.87
N ASN A 258 4.59 14.74 2.63
CA ASN A 258 5.33 15.74 3.40
C ASN A 258 4.82 15.82 4.83
N SER A 259 3.52 15.80 5.06
CA SER A 259 2.92 15.77 6.41
C SER A 259 3.48 14.60 7.23
N TRP A 260 3.52 13.40 6.64
CA TRP A 260 4.06 12.23 7.33
C TRP A 260 5.56 12.37 7.62
N ALA A 261 6.34 12.92 6.69
CA ALA A 261 7.76 13.16 6.90
C ALA A 261 8.02 14.09 8.10
N PHE A 262 7.33 15.23 8.18
CA PHE A 262 7.48 16.15 9.30
C PHE A 262 6.97 15.57 10.63
N ALA A 263 5.87 14.81 10.61
CA ALA A 263 5.42 14.07 11.80
C ALA A 263 6.46 13.03 12.26
N LYS A 264 7.14 12.35 11.33
CA LYS A 264 8.22 11.41 11.63
C LYS A 264 9.44 12.13 12.20
N TRP A 265 9.79 13.30 11.68
CA TRP A 265 10.87 14.13 12.21
C TRP A 265 10.59 14.57 13.64
N HIS A 266 9.37 15.04 13.93
CA HIS A 266 8.94 15.35 15.29
C HIS A 266 9.00 14.11 16.20
N GLN A 267 8.56 12.93 15.73
CA GLN A 267 8.68 11.68 16.51
C GLN A 267 10.13 11.41 16.92
N MET A 268 11.07 11.65 16.01
CA MET A 268 12.47 11.34 16.19
C MET A 268 13.22 12.38 17.04
N THR A 269 12.84 13.66 16.95
CA THR A 269 13.62 14.78 17.49
C THR A 269 12.91 15.58 18.59
N GLY A 270 11.59 15.49 18.68
CA GLY A 270 10.77 16.36 19.53
C GLY A 270 10.62 17.79 19.00
N ASP A 271 10.97 18.06 17.74
CA ASP A 271 10.88 19.39 17.12
C ASP A 271 9.42 19.89 17.01
N PRO A 272 9.01 20.90 17.80
CA PRO A 272 7.65 21.38 17.80
C PRO A 272 7.26 22.11 16.50
N GLU A 273 8.22 22.74 15.81
CA GLU A 273 7.93 23.42 14.54
C GLU A 273 7.58 22.40 13.45
N ALA A 274 8.22 21.23 13.47
CA ALA A 274 7.87 20.14 12.58
C ALA A 274 6.47 19.59 12.86
N LEU A 275 6.05 19.52 14.13
CA LEU A 275 4.68 19.14 14.49
C LEU A 275 3.66 20.17 13.98
N GLU A 276 3.93 21.46 14.18
CA GLU A 276 3.08 22.56 13.70
C GLU A 276 2.94 22.54 12.17
N PHE A 277 4.06 22.38 11.46
CA PHE A 277 4.06 22.36 10.00
C PHE A 277 3.40 21.10 9.42
N ALA A 278 3.66 19.91 10.01
CA ALA A 278 2.94 18.68 9.67
C ALA A 278 1.42 18.87 9.86
N THR A 279 1.03 19.53 10.94
CA THR A 279 -0.36 19.86 11.21
C THR A 279 -0.95 20.79 10.17
N ALA A 280 -0.23 21.82 9.72
CA ALA A 280 -0.69 22.73 8.68
C ALA A 280 -0.89 22.03 7.33
N LEU A 281 0.03 21.14 6.93
CA LEU A 281 -0.10 20.29 5.74
C LEU A 281 -1.30 19.33 5.87
N ALA A 282 -1.46 18.68 7.02
CA ALA A 282 -2.58 17.78 7.27
C ALA A 282 -3.93 18.50 7.31
N THR A 283 -3.99 19.70 7.88
CA THR A 283 -5.19 20.53 7.82
C THR A 283 -5.55 20.84 6.36
N ARG A 284 -4.57 21.14 5.50
CA ARG A 284 -4.83 21.37 4.08
C ARG A 284 -5.44 20.17 3.36
N LEU A 285 -5.10 18.93 3.74
CA LEU A 285 -5.70 17.71 3.19
C LEU A 285 -7.22 17.62 3.41
N PHE A 286 -7.76 18.24 4.47
CA PHE A 286 -9.19 18.23 4.79
C PHE A 286 -9.92 19.54 4.46
N HIS A 287 -9.20 20.52 3.93
CA HIS A 287 -9.72 21.86 3.65
C HIS A 287 -9.32 22.27 2.24
N SER A 288 -10.20 21.99 1.29
CA SER A 288 -10.00 22.31 -0.12
C SER A 288 -9.84 23.82 -0.35
N SER A 289 -8.98 24.19 -1.28
CA SER A 289 -8.92 25.55 -1.83
C SER A 289 -9.69 25.69 -3.15
N ASP A 290 -10.31 24.61 -3.62
CA ASP A 290 -11.17 24.58 -4.80
C ASP A 290 -12.55 24.05 -4.40
N GLU A 291 -13.59 24.88 -4.53
CA GLU A 291 -14.96 24.48 -4.15
C GLU A 291 -15.46 23.22 -4.88
N ALA A 292 -14.91 22.89 -6.05
CA ALA A 292 -15.23 21.68 -6.79
C ALA A 292 -14.47 20.43 -6.29
N GLY A 293 -13.52 20.58 -5.37
CA GLY A 293 -12.69 19.48 -4.85
C GLY A 293 -11.62 18.99 -5.83
N ASN A 294 -11.29 19.80 -6.85
CA ASN A 294 -10.29 19.45 -7.86
C ASN A 294 -8.89 19.24 -7.28
N ASP A 295 -8.61 19.65 -6.06
CA ASP A 295 -7.32 19.49 -5.40
C ASP A 295 -7.17 18.16 -4.65
N GLY A 296 -8.20 17.31 -4.64
CA GLY A 296 -8.19 16.00 -3.97
C GLY A 296 -8.37 16.07 -2.45
N ALA A 297 -8.82 17.18 -1.89
CA ALA A 297 -9.04 17.26 -0.45
C ALA A 297 -10.11 16.25 0.03
N PHE A 298 -9.87 15.63 1.18
CA PHE A 298 -10.83 14.77 1.86
C PHE A 298 -12.03 15.58 2.37
N ARG A 299 -13.22 15.03 2.15
CA ARG A 299 -14.48 15.57 2.69
C ARG A 299 -14.75 15.00 4.09
N LEU A 300 -15.73 15.59 4.77
CA LEU A 300 -16.13 15.18 6.12
C LEU A 300 -16.63 13.73 6.20
N ASP A 301 -17.23 13.22 5.13
CA ASP A 301 -17.70 11.84 5.02
C ASP A 301 -16.58 10.84 4.62
N GLY A 302 -15.34 11.32 4.48
CA GLY A 302 -14.18 10.53 4.04
C GLY A 302 -14.01 10.45 2.52
N SER A 303 -14.99 10.91 1.73
CA SER A 303 -14.88 10.85 0.27
C SER A 303 -13.90 11.89 -0.28
N PHE A 304 -13.32 11.62 -1.45
CA PHE A 304 -12.43 12.54 -2.17
C PHE A 304 -12.71 12.52 -3.69
N GLY A 305 -11.95 13.27 -4.49
CA GLY A 305 -12.14 13.41 -5.94
C GLY A 305 -12.72 14.75 -6.42
N GLY A 306 -12.62 15.05 -7.71
CA GLY A 306 -13.04 16.31 -8.33
C GLY A 306 -13.02 16.29 -9.86
N GLY A 307 -12.90 17.42 -10.53
CA GLY A 307 -12.86 17.51 -12.00
C GLY A 307 -11.52 17.16 -12.66
N THR A 308 -10.46 16.89 -11.89
CA THR A 308 -9.08 16.72 -12.36
C THR A 308 -8.59 15.29 -12.20
N GLY A 309 -7.68 14.85 -13.07
CA GLY A 309 -7.21 13.45 -13.10
C GLY A 309 -6.57 13.00 -11.79
N GLY A 310 -5.66 13.80 -11.24
CA GLY A 310 -4.94 13.45 -10.00
C GLY A 310 -5.86 13.31 -8.78
N SER A 311 -6.96 14.05 -8.74
CA SER A 311 -7.89 14.02 -7.59
C SER A 311 -8.57 12.66 -7.37
N TRP A 312 -8.54 11.77 -8.37
CA TRP A 312 -9.16 10.45 -8.31
C TRP A 312 -8.19 9.31 -8.00
N HIS A 313 -6.88 9.57 -7.93
CA HIS A 313 -5.84 8.56 -7.72
C HIS A 313 -5.85 8.04 -6.28
N ILE A 314 -6.15 6.77 -6.05
CA ILE A 314 -6.38 6.24 -4.71
C ILE A 314 -5.08 6.17 -3.90
N HIS A 315 -3.97 5.67 -4.45
CA HIS A 315 -2.68 5.73 -3.74
C HIS A 315 -2.24 7.17 -3.45
N GLY A 316 -2.59 8.09 -4.36
CA GLY A 316 -2.52 9.53 -4.15
C GLY A 316 -3.07 9.99 -2.80
N HIS A 317 -4.07 9.30 -2.27
CA HIS A 317 -4.72 9.62 -1.00
C HIS A 317 -4.33 8.65 0.15
N THR A 318 -4.25 7.35 -0.12
CA THR A 318 -4.07 6.34 0.94
C THR A 318 -2.72 6.43 1.63
N HIS A 319 -1.68 6.87 0.92
CA HIS A 319 -0.32 6.97 1.49
C HIS A 319 -0.24 7.92 2.70
N ALA A 320 -1.15 8.89 2.79
CA ALA A 320 -1.17 9.89 3.86
C ALA A 320 -1.76 9.34 5.17
N LEU A 321 -2.65 8.35 5.07
CA LEU A 321 -3.50 7.92 6.17
C LEU A 321 -2.72 7.40 7.39
N PRO A 322 -1.66 6.56 7.26
CA PRO A 322 -0.87 6.15 8.42
C PRO A 322 -0.18 7.34 9.12
N GLY A 323 0.28 8.32 8.33
CA GLY A 323 0.91 9.54 8.82
C GLY A 323 -0.06 10.44 9.58
N LEU A 324 -1.34 10.50 9.16
CA LEU A 324 -2.39 11.24 9.86
C LEU A 324 -2.73 10.63 11.22
N VAL A 325 -2.72 9.30 11.36
CA VAL A 325 -2.89 8.64 12.67
C VAL A 325 -1.72 8.96 13.59
N LEU A 326 -0.48 8.86 13.10
CA LEU A 326 0.73 9.23 13.86
C LEU A 326 0.67 10.69 14.33
N LEU A 327 0.30 11.61 13.44
CA LEU A 327 0.14 13.02 13.77
C LEU A 327 -0.94 13.22 14.86
N GLY A 328 -2.07 12.52 14.74
CA GLY A 328 -3.14 12.57 15.74
C GLY A 328 -2.68 12.09 17.12
N GLU A 329 -1.90 11.01 17.19
CA GLU A 329 -1.27 10.53 18.43
C GLU A 329 -0.37 11.59 19.06
N GLN A 330 0.49 12.23 18.26
CA GLN A 330 1.40 13.28 18.72
C GLN A 330 0.68 14.53 19.21
N LEU A 331 -0.42 14.91 18.56
CA LEU A 331 -1.27 16.02 18.99
C LEU A 331 -1.95 15.72 20.32
N ILE A 332 -2.45 14.50 20.54
CA ILE A 332 -2.99 14.09 21.85
C ILE A 332 -1.89 14.16 22.91
N ALA A 333 -0.71 13.60 22.63
CA ALA A 333 0.41 13.58 23.57
C ALA A 333 0.93 14.98 23.93
N SER A 334 0.81 15.95 23.02
CA SER A 334 1.18 17.36 23.26
C SER A 334 0.06 18.21 23.89
N GLY A 335 -1.08 17.62 24.26
CA GLY A 335 -2.19 18.30 24.93
C GLY A 335 -3.26 18.86 23.99
N GLN A 336 -3.14 18.68 22.67
CA GLN A 336 -4.14 19.06 21.67
C GLN A 336 -5.14 17.91 21.40
N ARG A 337 -5.75 17.40 22.47
CA ARG A 337 -6.59 16.18 22.43
C ARG A 337 -7.65 16.20 21.33
N GLU A 338 -8.50 17.23 21.28
CA GLU A 338 -9.61 17.25 20.31
C GLU A 338 -9.12 17.28 18.87
N LYS A 339 -8.04 18.02 18.59
CA LYS A 339 -7.45 18.11 17.24
C LYS A 339 -6.85 16.76 16.81
N GLY A 340 -6.16 16.08 17.72
CA GLY A 340 -5.61 14.75 17.44
C GLY A 340 -6.71 13.70 17.23
N LEU A 341 -7.78 13.73 18.03
CA LEU A 341 -8.94 12.86 17.85
C LEU A 341 -9.67 13.14 16.53
N ASP A 342 -9.78 14.40 16.12
CA ASP A 342 -10.39 14.79 14.84
C ASP A 342 -9.63 14.18 13.65
N PHE A 343 -8.29 14.28 13.61
CA PHE A 343 -7.49 13.65 12.55
C PHE A 343 -7.64 12.13 12.52
N ILE A 344 -7.62 11.46 13.68
CA ILE A 344 -7.77 10.00 13.75
C ILE A 344 -9.15 9.56 13.23
N ARG A 345 -10.22 10.26 13.64
CA ARG A 345 -11.60 9.93 13.21
C ARG A 345 -11.81 10.21 11.73
N LYS A 346 -11.32 11.33 11.21
CA LYS A 346 -11.38 11.64 9.78
C LYS A 346 -10.62 10.61 8.95
N THR A 347 -9.45 10.17 9.43
CA THR A 347 -8.69 9.09 8.78
C THR A 347 -9.48 7.78 8.75
N SER A 348 -10.14 7.42 9.85
CA SER A 348 -11.06 6.28 9.91
C SER A 348 -12.22 6.44 8.92
N SER A 349 -12.84 7.62 8.81
CA SER A 349 -13.92 7.87 7.83
C SER A 349 -13.47 7.67 6.39
N VAL A 350 -12.26 8.11 6.02
CA VAL A 350 -11.68 7.85 4.68
C VAL A 350 -11.49 6.34 4.46
N PHE A 351 -10.92 5.64 5.44
CA PHE A 351 -10.72 4.19 5.36
C PHE A 351 -12.05 3.43 5.19
N GLU A 352 -13.08 3.76 5.98
CA GLU A 352 -14.40 3.12 5.86
C GLU A 352 -15.04 3.43 4.50
N TRP A 353 -14.98 4.68 4.05
CA TRP A 353 -15.54 5.10 2.78
C TRP A 353 -14.94 4.35 1.57
N LEU A 354 -13.63 4.04 1.62
CA LEU A 354 -12.98 3.23 0.59
C LEU A 354 -13.56 1.82 0.45
N TYR A 355 -14.18 1.26 1.49
CA TYR A 355 -14.71 -0.11 1.49
C TYR A 355 -16.23 -0.20 1.66
N ASP A 356 -16.94 0.93 1.73
CA ASP A 356 -18.39 0.98 1.88
C ASP A 356 -19.11 1.06 0.53
N ALA A 357 -19.50 -0.10 0.03
CA ALA A 357 -20.28 -0.29 -1.20
C ALA A 357 -21.60 0.51 -1.21
N SER A 358 -22.18 0.82 -0.04
CA SER A 358 -23.47 1.51 0.04
C SER A 358 -23.39 3.02 -0.27
N VAL A 359 -22.18 3.60 -0.23
CA VAL A 359 -21.96 5.04 -0.48
C VAL A 359 -20.86 5.30 -1.51
N ASN A 360 -19.99 4.33 -1.76
CA ASN A 360 -18.92 4.42 -2.74
C ASN A 360 -19.15 3.38 -3.85
N PRO A 361 -19.50 3.80 -5.08
CA PRO A 361 -19.61 2.87 -6.20
C PRO A 361 -18.26 2.25 -6.57
N ASP A 362 -17.15 2.91 -6.22
CA ASP A 362 -15.77 2.47 -6.38
C ASP A 362 -15.21 1.77 -5.13
N ALA A 363 -16.09 1.30 -4.23
CA ALA A 363 -15.67 0.60 -3.02
C ALA A 363 -14.81 -0.63 -3.34
N GLY A 364 -13.77 -0.81 -2.53
CA GLY A 364 -12.93 -1.99 -2.50
C GLY A 364 -13.62 -3.20 -1.90
N SER A 365 -12.96 -4.35 -1.99
CA SER A 365 -13.44 -5.64 -1.47
C SER A 365 -13.10 -5.86 0.01
N MET A 366 -13.75 -6.84 0.64
CA MET A 366 -13.36 -7.30 1.97
C MET A 366 -11.96 -7.92 1.98
N THR A 367 -11.53 -8.52 0.87
CA THR A 367 -10.16 -9.07 0.70
C THR A 367 -9.08 -8.02 0.77
N GLY A 368 -9.43 -6.74 0.57
CA GLY A 368 -8.52 -5.61 0.59
C GLY A 368 -8.31 -4.96 -0.77
N TRP A 369 -8.78 -5.57 -1.87
CA TRP A 369 -8.70 -5.03 -3.23
C TRP A 369 -9.22 -3.58 -3.28
N LEU A 370 -8.46 -2.70 -3.94
CA LEU A 370 -8.82 -1.31 -4.22
C LEU A 370 -8.41 -0.98 -5.65
N PRO A 371 -9.24 -0.21 -6.39
CA PRO A 371 -8.86 0.26 -7.71
C PRO A 371 -7.72 1.28 -7.65
N GLU A 372 -7.01 1.50 -8.76
CA GLU A 372 -6.01 2.58 -8.86
C GLU A 372 -6.68 3.95 -8.81
N PHE A 373 -7.85 4.07 -9.44
CA PHE A 373 -8.62 5.32 -9.53
C PHE A 373 -10.10 5.13 -9.15
N LEU A 374 -10.72 6.20 -8.68
CA LEU A 374 -12.18 6.30 -8.48
C LEU A 374 -12.93 6.41 -9.82
N ASN A 375 -12.95 5.30 -10.57
CA ASN A 375 -13.27 5.22 -11.99
C ASN A 375 -14.75 5.48 -12.35
N VAL A 376 -15.74 5.01 -11.58
CA VAL A 376 -17.17 5.31 -11.84
C VAL A 376 -17.43 6.80 -11.69
N LYS A 377 -16.87 7.40 -10.66
CA LYS A 377 -17.02 8.83 -10.43
C LYS A 377 -16.26 9.67 -11.47
N ALA A 378 -15.11 9.19 -11.96
CA ALA A 378 -14.34 9.84 -13.02
C ALA A 378 -14.93 9.66 -14.43
N GLY A 379 -15.89 8.74 -14.63
CA GLY A 379 -16.43 8.39 -15.94
C GLY A 379 -15.45 7.61 -16.82
N TRP A 380 -14.44 6.97 -16.22
CA TRP A 380 -13.44 6.15 -16.91
C TRP A 380 -13.97 4.71 -17.08
N ASP A 381 -13.66 4.06 -18.20
CA ASP A 381 -13.99 2.63 -18.40
C ASP A 381 -13.21 1.82 -17.34
N ARG A 382 -13.91 0.99 -16.56
CA ARG A 382 -13.42 0.42 -15.30
C ARG A 382 -12.92 -1.00 -15.47
N LYS A 383 -12.08 -1.33 -16.45
CA LYS A 383 -11.59 -2.72 -16.60
C LYS A 383 -10.46 -3.06 -15.62
N GLY A 384 -10.75 -2.96 -14.31
CA GLY A 384 -10.14 -3.67 -13.20
C GLY A 384 -8.63 -3.58 -13.05
N ASP A 385 -8.14 -2.51 -12.43
CA ASP A 385 -6.81 -2.47 -11.81
C ASP A 385 -6.92 -2.66 -10.29
N CYS A 386 -5.93 -3.30 -9.68
CA CYS A 386 -5.65 -3.25 -8.25
C CYS A 386 -4.28 -2.60 -8.11
N GLU A 387 -4.21 -1.35 -7.65
CA GLU A 387 -2.91 -0.72 -7.45
C GLU A 387 -2.22 -1.32 -6.22
N GLY A 388 -1.19 -2.15 -6.42
CA GLY A 388 -0.49 -2.86 -5.34
C GLY A 388 0.08 -1.94 -4.24
N CYS A 389 0.41 -0.69 -4.59
CA CYS A 389 0.95 0.31 -3.69
C CYS A 389 0.01 0.62 -2.53
N THR A 390 -1.30 0.68 -2.82
CA THR A 390 -2.35 0.95 -1.83
C THR A 390 -2.38 -0.12 -0.75
N MET A 391 -2.05 -1.38 -1.07
CA MET A 391 -2.10 -2.51 -0.14
C MET A 391 -1.19 -2.31 1.08
N GLY A 392 0.01 -1.75 0.87
CA GLY A 392 0.90 -1.39 1.96
C GLY A 392 0.31 -0.29 2.85
N ASP A 393 -0.29 0.74 2.22
CA ASP A 393 -0.83 1.91 2.91
C ASP A 393 -2.00 1.54 3.82
N ILE A 394 -2.95 0.77 3.31
CA ILE A 394 -4.18 0.41 4.01
C ILE A 394 -3.95 -0.64 5.10
N VAL A 395 -2.96 -1.52 4.97
CA VAL A 395 -2.54 -2.39 6.10
C VAL A 395 -1.90 -1.54 7.19
N GLN A 396 -0.98 -0.63 6.83
CA GLN A 396 -0.37 0.30 7.80
C GLN A 396 -1.44 1.15 8.49
N THR A 397 -2.44 1.63 7.75
CA THR A 397 -3.54 2.44 8.26
C THR A 397 -4.42 1.64 9.22
N ALA A 398 -4.86 0.44 8.84
CA ALA A 398 -5.69 -0.41 9.69
C ALA A 398 -4.97 -0.78 10.99
N VAL A 399 -3.68 -1.12 10.93
CA VAL A 399 -2.87 -1.36 12.12
C VAL A 399 -2.75 -0.10 12.98
N ALA A 400 -2.49 1.07 12.38
CA ALA A 400 -2.38 2.32 13.11
C ALA A 400 -3.70 2.71 13.80
N LEU A 401 -4.84 2.58 13.13
CA LEU A 401 -6.16 2.78 13.72
C LEU A 401 -6.43 1.79 14.86
N GLY A 402 -6.06 0.51 14.68
CA GLY A 402 -6.11 -0.50 15.73
C GLY A 402 -5.28 -0.13 16.96
N MET A 403 -4.07 0.41 16.75
CA MET A 403 -3.22 0.94 17.83
C MET A 403 -3.85 2.15 18.52
N ALA A 404 -4.51 3.04 17.76
CA ALA A 404 -5.15 4.26 18.25
C ALA A 404 -6.29 4.01 19.25
N SER A 405 -6.87 2.80 19.26
CA SER A 405 -7.89 2.38 20.24
C SER A 405 -7.48 2.54 21.70
N ARG A 406 -6.18 2.67 21.98
CA ARG A 406 -5.60 2.84 23.32
C ARG A 406 -5.34 4.28 23.70
N LEU A 407 -5.40 5.22 22.75
CA LEU A 407 -5.04 6.61 22.98
C LEU A 407 -6.13 7.35 23.75
N ASP A 408 -7.39 6.95 23.57
CA ASP A 408 -8.54 7.57 24.20
C ASP A 408 -9.72 6.59 24.33
N PRO A 409 -10.51 6.63 25.43
CA PRO A 409 -11.67 5.75 25.59
C PRO A 409 -12.69 5.85 24.45
N SER A 410 -12.82 7.01 23.79
CA SER A 410 -13.73 7.18 22.66
C SER A 410 -13.30 6.45 21.38
N LEU A 411 -12.06 5.95 21.35
CA LEU A 411 -11.51 5.17 20.24
C LEU A 411 -11.50 3.67 20.54
N GLU A 412 -12.00 3.19 21.68
CA GLU A 412 -11.98 1.77 22.04
C GLU A 412 -12.50 0.83 20.93
N PRO A 413 -13.59 1.16 20.19
CA PRO A 413 -14.06 0.33 19.08
C PRO A 413 -13.05 0.19 17.92
N PHE A 414 -12.06 1.06 17.82
CA PHE A 414 -11.04 0.99 16.76
C PHE A 414 -10.16 -0.26 16.90
N VAL A 415 -10.22 -0.98 18.03
CA VAL A 415 -9.54 -2.27 18.20
C VAL A 415 -9.90 -3.29 17.11
N ASP A 416 -11.08 -3.16 16.51
CA ASP A 416 -11.55 -4.04 15.43
C ASP A 416 -10.85 -3.77 14.08
N TYR A 417 -10.14 -2.65 13.93
CA TYR A 417 -9.29 -2.43 12.75
C TYR A 417 -8.14 -3.44 12.65
N PHE A 418 -7.75 -4.10 13.75
CA PHE A 418 -6.84 -5.24 13.66
C PHE A 418 -7.44 -6.41 12.88
N ASP A 419 -8.76 -6.62 12.91
CA ASP A 419 -9.42 -7.63 12.07
C ASP A 419 -9.38 -7.22 10.59
N ARG A 420 -9.55 -5.94 10.27
CA ARG A 420 -9.36 -5.43 8.90
C ARG A 420 -7.93 -5.62 8.41
N ALA A 421 -6.93 -5.26 9.23
CA ALA A 421 -5.52 -5.46 8.90
C ALA A 421 -5.22 -6.94 8.59
N GLU A 422 -5.74 -7.85 9.40
CA GLU A 422 -5.61 -9.30 9.18
C GLU A 422 -6.30 -9.78 7.90
N GLN A 423 -7.52 -9.31 7.63
CA GLN A 423 -8.30 -9.68 6.44
C GLN A 423 -7.62 -9.23 5.15
N ILE A 424 -7.09 -8.01 5.14
CA ILE A 424 -6.41 -7.48 3.97
C ILE A 424 -5.06 -8.17 3.76
N TYR A 425 -4.28 -8.33 4.84
CA TYR A 425 -2.97 -8.96 4.74
C TYR A 425 -3.07 -10.42 4.27
N ARG A 426 -3.97 -11.21 4.88
CA ARG A 426 -4.20 -12.60 4.47
C ARG A 426 -5.09 -12.73 3.24
N GLY A 427 -5.65 -11.63 2.74
CA GLY A 427 -6.39 -11.55 1.50
C GLY A 427 -5.49 -11.05 0.37
N GLN A 428 -5.79 -9.85 -0.12
CA GLN A 428 -5.20 -9.29 -1.33
C GLN A 428 -3.68 -9.16 -1.26
N VAL A 429 -3.09 -8.79 -0.12
CA VAL A 429 -1.62 -8.60 -0.03
C VAL A 429 -0.89 -9.89 -0.37
N VAL A 430 -1.17 -10.99 0.33
CA VAL A 430 -0.52 -12.29 0.11
C VAL A 430 -0.80 -12.82 -1.30
N GLU A 431 -2.01 -12.65 -1.79
CA GLU A 431 -2.44 -13.21 -3.08
C GLU A 431 -1.89 -12.46 -4.29
N SER A 432 -1.58 -11.18 -4.11
CA SER A 432 -0.94 -10.35 -5.13
C SER A 432 0.59 -10.45 -5.09
N ILE A 433 1.19 -11.31 -4.26
CA ILE A 433 2.64 -11.53 -4.31
C ILE A 433 2.96 -12.36 -5.55
N PHE A 434 3.81 -11.81 -6.42
CA PHE A 434 4.21 -12.49 -7.63
C PHE A 434 5.11 -13.69 -7.35
N HIS A 435 4.74 -14.81 -7.95
CA HIS A 435 5.47 -16.07 -8.00
C HIS A 435 5.42 -16.67 -9.40
N VAL A 436 6.48 -17.34 -9.84
CA VAL A 436 6.53 -18.10 -11.09
C VAL A 436 5.76 -19.41 -10.91
N THR A 437 4.43 -19.33 -10.90
CA THR A 437 3.53 -20.47 -10.72
C THR A 437 3.35 -21.28 -12.01
N PRO A 438 2.88 -22.55 -11.92
CA PRO A 438 2.49 -23.32 -13.11
C PRO A 438 1.41 -22.63 -13.95
N ALA A 439 0.45 -21.95 -13.32
CA ALA A 439 -0.60 -21.20 -14.02
C ALA A 439 -0.01 -20.02 -14.80
N TYR A 440 0.87 -19.23 -14.17
CA TYR A 440 1.60 -18.16 -14.85
C TYR A 440 2.42 -18.67 -16.05
N GLN A 441 3.18 -19.74 -15.84
CA GLN A 441 3.99 -20.36 -16.91
C GLN A 441 3.14 -20.80 -18.11
N ALA A 442 1.93 -21.35 -17.86
CA ALA A 442 1.02 -21.75 -18.92
C ALA A 442 0.51 -20.55 -19.74
N VAL A 443 0.07 -19.48 -19.07
CA VAL A 443 -0.42 -18.26 -19.75
C VAL A 443 0.71 -17.57 -20.52
N LEU A 444 1.91 -17.50 -19.93
CA LEU A 444 3.10 -16.95 -20.59
C LEU A 444 3.45 -17.74 -21.86
N ARG A 445 3.44 -19.08 -21.82
CA ARG A 445 3.70 -19.92 -23.00
C ARG A 445 2.68 -19.68 -24.11
N ASP A 446 1.40 -19.56 -23.79
CA ASP A 446 0.35 -19.23 -24.76
C ASP A 446 0.60 -17.87 -25.44
N CYS A 447 0.92 -16.84 -24.64
CA CYS A 447 1.22 -15.51 -25.17
C CYS A 447 2.46 -15.50 -26.08
N LEU A 448 3.53 -16.19 -25.66
CA LEU A 448 4.75 -16.32 -26.45
C LEU A 448 4.52 -17.12 -27.73
N GLY A 449 3.68 -18.16 -27.70
CA GLY A 449 3.30 -18.93 -28.89
C GLY A 449 2.64 -18.05 -29.93
N LYS A 450 1.64 -17.25 -29.53
CA LYS A 450 0.95 -16.27 -30.39
C LYS A 450 1.91 -15.23 -30.97
N ARG A 451 2.87 -14.75 -30.16
CA ARG A 451 3.92 -13.86 -30.62
C ARG A 451 4.79 -14.51 -31.71
N VAL A 452 5.24 -15.75 -31.50
CA VAL A 452 6.06 -16.49 -32.49
C VAL A 452 5.28 -16.71 -33.78
N ASP A 453 4.01 -17.08 -33.70
CA ASP A 453 3.16 -17.25 -34.89
C ASP A 453 3.04 -15.97 -35.72
N LYS A 454 2.92 -14.81 -35.06
CA LYS A 454 2.85 -13.49 -35.68
C LYS A 454 4.20 -13.05 -36.27
N GLU A 455 5.31 -13.31 -35.57
CA GLU A 455 6.66 -12.96 -36.02
C GLU A 455 7.19 -13.87 -37.15
N MET A 456 6.75 -15.13 -37.20
CA MET A 456 7.29 -16.17 -38.08
C MET A 456 6.21 -16.94 -38.86
N PRO A 457 5.34 -16.28 -39.64
CA PRO A 457 4.18 -16.93 -40.27
C PRO A 457 4.53 -18.01 -41.31
N GLY A 458 5.72 -17.97 -41.90
CA GLY A 458 6.20 -18.93 -42.90
C GLY A 458 7.20 -19.96 -42.39
N ALA A 459 7.54 -19.94 -41.10
CA ALA A 459 8.49 -20.88 -40.52
C ALA A 459 7.86 -22.26 -40.31
N SER A 460 8.70 -23.31 -40.36
CA SER A 460 8.27 -24.66 -40.01
C SER A 460 7.90 -24.77 -38.53
N GLU A 461 7.07 -25.75 -38.20
CA GLU A 461 6.66 -26.04 -36.82
C GLU A 461 7.86 -26.25 -35.89
N LYS A 462 8.93 -26.87 -36.41
CA LYS A 462 10.18 -27.07 -35.65
C LYS A 462 10.84 -25.74 -35.30
N GLU A 463 10.99 -24.84 -36.27
CA GLU A 463 11.63 -23.53 -36.06
C GLU A 463 10.81 -22.67 -35.08
N LYS A 464 9.48 -22.72 -35.17
CA LYS A 464 8.60 -22.02 -34.23
C LYS A 464 8.74 -22.55 -32.81
N ASN A 465 8.77 -23.87 -32.63
CA ASN A 465 8.93 -24.49 -31.31
C ASN A 465 10.31 -24.19 -30.70
N GLU A 466 11.38 -24.20 -31.49
CA GLU A 466 12.71 -23.78 -31.04
C GLU A 466 12.72 -22.31 -30.59
N LYS A 467 12.04 -21.43 -31.34
CA LYS A 467 11.94 -20.00 -30.98
C LYS A 467 11.09 -19.76 -29.73
N LEU A 468 9.95 -20.46 -29.60
CA LEU A 468 9.09 -20.40 -28.43
C LEU A 468 9.86 -20.80 -27.17
N GLU A 469 10.62 -21.90 -27.23
CA GLU A 469 11.39 -22.36 -26.08
C GLU A 469 12.51 -21.36 -25.73
N GLN A 470 13.15 -20.74 -26.72
CA GLN A 470 14.11 -19.66 -26.47
C GLN A 470 13.45 -18.51 -25.69
N TYR A 471 12.34 -17.95 -26.20
CA TYR A 471 11.65 -16.85 -25.54
C TYR A 471 11.13 -17.22 -24.15
N TYR A 472 10.67 -18.45 -23.98
CA TYR A 472 10.20 -18.93 -22.70
C TYR A 472 11.33 -18.95 -21.66
N GLN A 473 12.49 -19.53 -21.99
CA GLN A 473 13.63 -19.60 -21.08
C GLN A 473 14.19 -18.21 -20.73
N GLU A 474 14.21 -17.29 -21.70
CA GLU A 474 14.57 -15.88 -21.44
C GLU A 474 13.56 -15.18 -20.53
N SER A 475 12.26 -15.38 -20.78
CA SER A 475 11.18 -14.79 -19.98
C SER A 475 11.20 -15.31 -18.54
N ILE A 476 11.31 -16.62 -18.32
CA ILE A 476 11.32 -17.20 -16.98
C ILE A 476 12.51 -16.70 -16.15
N ARG A 477 13.73 -16.71 -16.71
CA ARG A 477 14.91 -16.16 -16.01
C ARG A 477 14.74 -14.70 -15.63
N THR A 478 13.99 -13.94 -16.44
CA THR A 478 13.72 -12.53 -16.17
C THR A 478 12.62 -12.37 -15.13
N ALA A 479 11.54 -13.16 -15.21
CA ALA A 479 10.45 -13.16 -14.24
C ALA A 479 10.91 -13.57 -12.84
N GLU A 480 11.82 -14.55 -12.72
CA GLU A 480 12.39 -14.97 -11.43
C GLU A 480 13.05 -13.81 -10.67
N ARG A 481 13.50 -12.74 -11.36
CA ARG A 481 14.03 -11.52 -10.73
C ARG A 481 12.96 -10.65 -10.06
N MET A 482 11.68 -10.94 -10.28
CA MET A 482 10.55 -10.19 -9.73
C MET A 482 9.84 -10.95 -8.60
N GLU A 483 10.30 -12.16 -8.25
CA GLU A 483 9.72 -12.96 -7.16
C GLU A 483 9.58 -12.16 -5.86
N GLY A 484 8.40 -12.28 -5.22
CA GLY A 484 8.17 -11.73 -3.89
C GLY A 484 7.80 -10.24 -3.82
N ARG A 485 7.57 -9.56 -4.96
CA ARG A 485 6.96 -8.22 -4.97
C ARG A 485 5.45 -8.29 -5.25
N LEU A 486 4.72 -7.20 -4.99
CA LEU A 486 3.32 -7.13 -5.38
C LEU A 486 3.16 -6.89 -6.89
N LEU A 487 2.09 -7.47 -7.44
CA LEU A 487 1.55 -7.09 -8.74
C LEU A 487 1.17 -5.60 -8.74
N GLY A 488 1.50 -4.90 -9.84
CA GLY A 488 1.27 -3.46 -9.96
C GLY A 488 -0.20 -3.13 -10.20
N LEU A 489 -0.81 -3.79 -11.20
CA LEU A 489 -2.21 -3.59 -11.62
C LEU A 489 -2.89 -4.95 -11.91
N CYS A 490 -3.17 -5.74 -10.88
CA CYS A 490 -3.83 -7.04 -11.06
C CYS A 490 -5.37 -6.92 -11.14
N GLY A 491 -6.03 -7.90 -11.74
CA GLY A 491 -7.49 -8.00 -11.73
C GLY A 491 -8.08 -8.43 -10.37
N PHE A 492 -9.37 -8.78 -10.37
CA PHE A 492 -10.05 -9.37 -9.22
C PHE A 492 -11.07 -10.43 -9.68
N PRO A 493 -10.97 -11.71 -9.25
CA PRO A 493 -9.92 -12.36 -8.47
C PRO A 493 -8.91 -13.08 -9.39
N ASP A 494 -8.18 -12.34 -10.22
CA ASP A 494 -7.21 -12.90 -11.17
C ASP A 494 -5.97 -12.02 -11.20
N TRP A 495 -4.79 -12.59 -11.37
CA TRP A 495 -3.58 -11.78 -11.60
C TRP A 495 -3.69 -10.97 -12.89
N VAL A 496 -4.33 -11.53 -13.91
CA VAL A 496 -4.42 -10.94 -15.23
C VAL A 496 -5.46 -9.82 -15.26
N ASN A 497 -5.00 -8.65 -15.68
CA ASN A 497 -5.85 -7.49 -15.85
C ASN A 497 -6.86 -7.70 -17.01
N HIS A 498 -8.01 -7.02 -16.93
CA HIS A 498 -8.99 -6.99 -18.01
C HIS A 498 -8.56 -6.10 -19.19
N TYR A 499 -7.57 -5.21 -18.99
CA TYR A 499 -6.99 -4.43 -20.08
C TYR A 499 -6.10 -5.27 -21.02
N PRO A 500 -6.17 -5.01 -22.34
CA PRO A 500 -5.18 -5.51 -23.27
C PRO A 500 -3.79 -4.99 -22.91
N SER A 501 -2.77 -5.79 -23.19
CA SER A 501 -1.40 -5.33 -22.98
C SER A 501 -1.04 -4.17 -23.92
N PRO A 502 -0.26 -3.18 -23.46
CA PRO A 502 0.31 -2.18 -24.36
C PRO A 502 1.35 -2.78 -25.33
N LEU A 503 1.85 -3.99 -25.07
CA LEU A 503 2.81 -4.68 -25.92
C LEU A 503 2.12 -5.41 -27.08
N ASP A 504 0.90 -5.90 -26.85
CA ASP A 504 0.03 -6.46 -27.89
C ASP A 504 -1.44 -6.37 -27.44
N ALA A 505 -2.23 -5.61 -28.19
CA ALA A 505 -3.64 -5.33 -27.86
C ALA A 505 -4.57 -6.56 -28.00
N GLU A 506 -4.08 -7.68 -28.52
CA GLU A 506 -4.83 -8.95 -28.58
C GLU A 506 -4.51 -9.88 -27.42
N LEU A 507 -3.52 -9.55 -26.60
CA LEU A 507 -3.00 -10.40 -25.54
C LEU A 507 -3.26 -9.84 -24.13
N PRO A 508 -3.33 -10.72 -23.11
CA PRO A 508 -3.42 -10.28 -21.71
C PRO A 508 -2.20 -9.47 -21.27
N GLY A 509 -2.42 -8.51 -20.37
CA GLY A 509 -1.36 -7.80 -19.66
C GLY A 509 -1.35 -8.13 -18.16
N ILE A 510 -0.14 -8.17 -17.59
CA ILE A 510 0.06 -7.95 -16.16
C ILE A 510 1.20 -6.96 -16.04
N ASP A 511 0.84 -5.76 -15.62
CA ASP A 511 1.80 -4.70 -15.36
C ASP A 511 2.32 -4.83 -13.93
N MET A 512 3.63 -4.69 -13.84
CA MET A 512 4.37 -4.57 -12.61
C MET A 512 4.90 -3.12 -12.59
N MET A 513 4.82 -2.41 -11.47
CA MET A 513 5.36 -1.05 -11.40
C MET A 513 6.21 -0.92 -10.14
N GLY A 514 7.42 -0.39 -10.29
CA GLY A 514 8.43 -0.33 -9.24
C GLY A 514 7.95 0.42 -8.00
N CYS A 515 7.02 1.37 -8.15
CA CYS A 515 6.37 2.07 -7.03
C CYS A 515 5.73 1.12 -6.01
N CYS A 516 5.27 -0.06 -6.42
CA CYS A 516 4.58 -1.01 -5.54
C CYS A 516 5.48 -2.12 -5.01
N ALA A 517 6.78 -2.10 -5.37
CA ALA A 517 7.70 -3.18 -5.03
C ALA A 517 7.89 -3.33 -3.51
N ASP A 518 7.93 -2.22 -2.77
CA ASP A 518 8.13 -2.21 -1.31
C ASP A 518 6.86 -2.53 -0.50
N ALA A 519 5.69 -2.57 -1.13
CA ALA A 519 4.40 -2.67 -0.45
C ALA A 519 4.24 -3.97 0.36
N VAL A 520 4.81 -5.10 -0.12
CA VAL A 520 4.88 -6.35 0.65
C VAL A 520 5.56 -6.12 1.99
N ILE A 521 6.74 -5.48 1.97
CA ILE A 521 7.56 -5.28 3.16
C ILE A 521 6.90 -4.28 4.10
N ARG A 522 6.28 -3.21 3.59
CA ARG A 522 5.51 -2.26 4.41
C ARG A 522 4.34 -2.95 5.12
N ALA A 523 3.56 -3.75 4.40
CA ALA A 523 2.44 -4.48 4.96
C ALA A 523 2.90 -5.54 5.99
N SER A 524 3.90 -6.36 5.64
CA SER A 524 4.45 -7.39 6.52
C SER A 524 5.09 -6.79 7.77
N HIS A 525 5.80 -5.66 7.65
CA HIS A 525 6.36 -4.96 8.80
C HIS A 525 5.27 -4.44 9.73
N ALA A 526 4.20 -3.82 9.20
CA ALA A 526 3.10 -3.33 10.02
C ALA A 526 2.45 -4.45 10.84
N ILE A 527 2.20 -5.60 10.19
CA ILE A 527 1.69 -6.79 10.88
C ILE A 527 2.69 -7.29 11.92
N TRP A 528 3.95 -7.51 11.53
CA TRP A 528 4.98 -8.06 12.41
C TRP A 528 5.23 -7.16 13.63
N LYS A 529 5.47 -5.86 13.41
CA LYS A 529 5.81 -4.87 14.44
C LYS A 529 4.72 -4.72 15.49
N HIS A 530 3.46 -4.84 15.08
CA HIS A 530 2.31 -4.61 15.95
C HIS A 530 1.62 -5.90 16.40
N THR A 531 2.09 -7.07 15.97
CA THR A 531 1.61 -8.36 16.49
C THR A 531 1.80 -8.44 17.99
N VAL A 532 2.96 -8.02 18.50
CA VAL A 532 3.23 -7.89 19.94
C VAL A 532 3.73 -6.47 20.24
N THR A 533 3.13 -5.84 21.25
CA THR A 533 3.48 -4.49 21.72
C THR A 533 3.58 -4.45 23.24
N GLY A 534 4.08 -3.35 23.79
CA GLY A 534 4.26 -3.17 25.23
C GLY A 534 5.66 -3.54 25.71
N ASP A 535 5.78 -3.89 26.98
CA ASP A 535 7.04 -4.15 27.65
C ASP A 535 6.96 -5.40 28.55
N ASN A 536 7.94 -5.56 29.45
CA ASN A 536 7.98 -6.69 30.37
C ASN A 536 6.92 -6.62 31.48
N ARG A 537 6.36 -5.45 31.79
CA ARG A 537 5.29 -5.29 32.78
C ARG A 537 3.95 -5.68 32.18
N GLU A 538 3.67 -5.20 30.98
CA GLU A 538 2.46 -5.53 30.24
C GLU A 538 2.77 -5.73 28.76
N THR A 539 2.63 -6.97 28.29
CA THR A 539 2.77 -7.33 26.88
C THR A 539 1.39 -7.55 26.27
N ARG A 540 1.15 -7.00 25.09
CA ARG A 540 -0.11 -7.13 24.36
C ARG A 540 0.11 -7.82 23.03
N ILE A 541 -0.66 -8.87 22.77
CA ILE A 541 -0.73 -9.58 21.50
C ILE A 541 -1.96 -9.04 20.77
N ASN A 542 -1.75 -8.24 19.72
CA ASN A 542 -2.82 -7.56 19.00
C ASN A 542 -3.24 -8.30 17.74
N LEU A 543 -2.34 -9.05 17.10
CA LEU A 543 -2.64 -9.75 15.85
C LEU A 543 -2.35 -11.24 16.03
N ALA A 544 -3.10 -12.08 15.35
CA ALA A 544 -2.95 -13.53 15.43
C ALA A 544 -1.94 -14.06 14.42
N PHE A 545 -0.68 -13.60 14.49
CA PHE A 545 0.43 -14.09 13.66
C PHE A 545 1.54 -14.72 14.51
N PRO A 546 2.35 -15.62 13.93
CA PRO A 546 3.59 -16.07 14.55
C PRO A 546 4.49 -14.87 14.88
N TYR A 547 5.04 -14.84 16.09
CA TYR A 547 5.97 -13.78 16.50
C TYR A 547 6.90 -14.30 17.57
N ASP A 548 8.19 -13.98 17.46
CA ASP A 548 9.18 -14.40 18.45
C ASP A 548 9.99 -13.20 18.94
N SER A 549 9.81 -12.84 20.21
CA SER A 549 10.43 -11.67 20.84
C SER A 549 11.14 -12.03 22.14
N PRO A 550 11.85 -11.09 22.77
CA PRO A 550 12.32 -11.28 24.15
C PRO A 550 11.18 -11.42 25.19
N LEU A 551 9.98 -10.91 24.92
CA LEU A 551 8.87 -10.90 25.89
C LEU A 551 8.06 -12.20 25.88
N VAL A 552 7.72 -12.68 24.68
CA VAL A 552 6.90 -13.87 24.42
C VAL A 552 7.25 -14.47 23.06
N LYS A 553 6.94 -15.77 22.89
CA LYS A 553 6.78 -16.40 21.58
C LYS A 553 5.31 -16.71 21.35
N VAL A 554 4.74 -16.18 20.27
CA VAL A 554 3.36 -16.37 19.83
C VAL A 554 3.34 -17.40 18.70
N VAL A 555 2.44 -18.36 18.82
CA VAL A 555 2.13 -19.37 17.81
C VAL A 555 0.64 -19.22 17.50
N SER A 556 0.33 -18.84 16.27
CA SER A 556 -1.04 -18.71 15.80
C SER A 556 -1.44 -19.94 14.99
N CYS A 557 -2.58 -20.52 15.33
CA CYS A 557 -3.17 -21.63 14.56
C CYS A 557 -4.12 -21.14 13.46
N LEU A 558 -4.29 -19.81 13.27
CA LEU A 558 -5.08 -19.30 12.16
C LEU A 558 -4.40 -19.59 10.81
N PRO A 559 -5.19 -19.85 9.76
CA PRO A 559 -6.65 -19.92 9.70
C PRO A 559 -7.24 -21.31 9.98
N HIS A 560 -6.42 -22.26 10.44
CA HIS A 560 -6.85 -23.64 10.62
C HIS A 560 -7.77 -23.80 11.84
N ARG A 561 -7.41 -23.16 12.97
CA ARG A 561 -8.16 -23.19 14.23
C ARG A 561 -8.13 -21.83 14.94
N GLY A 562 -9.18 -21.54 15.69
CA GLY A 562 -9.22 -20.39 16.61
C GLY A 562 -8.40 -20.67 17.87
N GLU A 563 -7.07 -20.68 17.74
CA GLU A 563 -6.16 -20.95 18.86
C GLU A 563 -4.89 -20.10 18.76
N ILE A 564 -4.50 -19.50 19.89
CA ILE A 564 -3.24 -18.77 20.04
C ILE A 564 -2.50 -19.35 21.25
N ASN A 565 -1.30 -19.84 21.00
CA ASN A 565 -0.40 -20.41 21.99
C ASN A 565 0.77 -19.46 22.26
N ILE A 566 1.08 -19.24 23.53
CA ILE A 566 2.02 -18.20 23.96
C ILE A 566 2.99 -18.80 24.96
N ILE A 567 4.27 -18.83 24.60
CA ILE A 567 5.35 -19.21 25.51
C ILE A 567 5.89 -17.94 26.15
N VAL A 568 5.70 -17.83 27.45
CA VAL A 568 6.13 -16.67 28.24
C VAL A 568 7.65 -16.66 28.36
N LYS A 569 8.28 -15.52 28.08
CA LYS A 569 9.71 -15.29 28.33
C LYS A 569 9.88 -14.29 29.46
N GLU A 570 10.01 -13.01 29.16
CA GLU A 570 10.27 -11.96 30.15
C GLU A 570 9.01 -11.17 30.57
N SER A 571 7.84 -11.48 29.99
CA SER A 571 6.58 -10.80 30.32
C SER A 571 6.00 -11.21 31.69
N GLN A 572 5.45 -10.24 32.43
CA GLN A 572 4.78 -10.43 33.73
C GLN A 572 3.25 -10.45 33.63
N LYS A 573 2.69 -9.86 32.56
CA LYS A 573 1.26 -9.81 32.27
C LYS A 573 1.08 -9.82 30.75
N VAL A 574 0.24 -10.72 30.25
CA VAL A 574 -0.05 -10.85 28.82
C VAL A 574 -1.52 -10.59 28.56
N LEU A 575 -1.80 -9.70 27.61
CA LEU A 575 -3.14 -9.46 27.09
C LEU A 575 -3.21 -9.97 25.66
N VAL A 576 -4.23 -10.76 25.33
CA VAL A 576 -4.40 -11.36 24.00
C VAL A 576 -5.69 -10.84 23.40
N ARG A 577 -5.60 -10.10 22.29
CA ARG A 577 -6.79 -9.65 21.57
C ARG A 577 -7.53 -10.88 21.03
N VAL A 578 -8.84 -10.88 21.20
CA VAL A 578 -9.74 -11.82 20.55
C VAL A 578 -10.52 -11.06 19.47
N PRO A 579 -10.64 -11.60 18.23
CA PRO A 579 -11.38 -10.96 17.14
C PRO A 579 -12.82 -10.58 17.51
N GLY A 580 -13.30 -9.46 16.98
CA GLY A 580 -14.61 -8.88 17.35
C GLY A 580 -15.80 -9.76 16.99
N TRP A 581 -15.63 -10.66 16.02
CA TRP A 581 -16.64 -11.64 15.61
C TRP A 581 -16.75 -12.86 16.55
N VAL A 582 -15.87 -13.01 17.55
CA VAL A 582 -15.88 -14.15 18.46
C VAL A 582 -16.88 -13.91 19.60
N PRO A 583 -17.82 -14.85 19.87
CA PRO A 583 -18.64 -14.80 21.08
C PRO A 583 -17.78 -15.01 22.34
N LYS A 584 -17.70 -13.98 23.20
CA LYS A 584 -16.78 -13.95 24.36
C LYS A 584 -17.02 -15.10 25.34
N GLU A 585 -18.27 -15.53 25.51
CA GLU A 585 -18.68 -16.63 26.38
C GLU A 585 -18.18 -18.01 25.92
N LYS A 586 -17.73 -18.13 24.67
CA LYS A 586 -17.15 -19.35 24.11
C LYS A 586 -15.63 -19.40 24.21
N VAL A 587 -14.98 -18.32 24.65
CA VAL A 587 -13.53 -18.22 24.77
C VAL A 587 -13.04 -18.96 26.01
N LYS A 588 -12.12 -19.90 25.81
CA LYS A 588 -11.50 -20.71 26.86
C LYS A 588 -10.03 -20.36 26.99
N THR A 589 -9.54 -20.34 28.22
CA THR A 589 -8.16 -20.01 28.53
C THR A 589 -7.49 -21.11 29.33
N TYR A 590 -6.18 -21.28 29.14
CA TYR A 590 -5.40 -22.31 29.81
C TYR A 590 -4.02 -21.78 30.19
N ILE A 591 -3.49 -22.27 31.31
CA ILE A 591 -2.08 -22.14 31.69
C ILE A 591 -1.52 -23.54 31.93
N GLY A 592 -0.48 -23.93 31.19
CA GLY A 592 0.12 -25.26 31.32
C GLY A 592 -0.89 -26.39 31.10
N LYS A 593 -1.79 -26.22 30.12
CA LYS A 593 -2.89 -27.14 29.77
C LYS A 593 -3.98 -27.29 30.84
N GLN A 594 -3.94 -26.51 31.93
CA GLN A 594 -5.00 -26.47 32.93
C GLN A 594 -5.96 -25.32 32.61
N PRO A 595 -7.29 -25.56 32.59
CA PRO A 595 -8.27 -24.52 32.29
C PRO A 595 -8.27 -23.44 33.37
N LEU A 596 -8.48 -22.19 32.96
CA LEU A 596 -8.62 -21.02 33.81
C LEU A 596 -9.93 -20.30 33.49
N GLU A 597 -10.46 -19.56 34.47
CA GLU A 597 -11.51 -18.58 34.21
C GLU A 597 -11.00 -17.48 33.27
N THR A 598 -11.74 -17.21 32.20
CA THR A 598 -11.38 -16.19 31.21
C THR A 598 -11.66 -14.79 31.75
N ILE A 599 -10.62 -14.01 32.00
CA ILE A 599 -10.70 -12.61 32.44
C ILE A 599 -10.57 -11.68 31.24
N TRP A 600 -11.41 -10.65 31.16
CA TRP A 600 -11.45 -9.70 30.04
C TRP A 600 -11.06 -8.27 30.44
N GLN A 601 -10.42 -7.58 29.51
CA GLN A 601 -10.24 -6.12 29.48
C GLN A 601 -10.55 -5.63 28.07
N GLY A 602 -11.75 -5.08 27.85
CA GLY A 602 -12.24 -4.76 26.51
C GLY A 602 -12.27 -6.01 25.64
N SER A 603 -11.63 -5.97 24.47
CA SER A 603 -11.46 -7.10 23.54
C SER A 603 -10.24 -8.00 23.83
N TYR A 604 -9.58 -7.84 24.99
CA TYR A 604 -8.42 -8.63 25.36
C TYR A 604 -8.72 -9.61 26.49
N VAL A 605 -8.28 -10.85 26.34
CA VAL A 605 -8.14 -11.82 27.43
C VAL A 605 -6.89 -11.48 28.24
N VAL A 606 -6.98 -11.53 29.57
CA VAL A 606 -5.89 -11.14 30.48
C VAL A 606 -5.32 -12.37 31.18
N PHE A 607 -4.02 -12.55 31.06
CA PHE A 607 -3.22 -13.44 31.91
C PHE A 607 -2.34 -12.59 32.83
N ASP A 608 -2.62 -12.64 34.12
CA ASP A 608 -1.87 -11.90 35.14
C ASP A 608 -1.02 -12.86 36.00
N LYS A 609 0.04 -12.34 36.63
CA LYS A 609 0.97 -13.10 37.50
C LYS A 609 1.57 -14.34 36.84
N ILE A 610 1.86 -14.26 35.55
CA ILE A 610 2.47 -15.33 34.76
C ILE A 610 3.98 -15.46 35.06
N LYS A 611 4.54 -16.61 34.73
CA LYS A 611 5.97 -16.94 34.94
C LYS A 611 6.61 -17.35 33.62
N LYS A 612 7.90 -17.00 33.49
CA LYS A 612 8.77 -17.47 32.40
C LYS A 612 8.64 -19.00 32.19
N GLY A 613 8.54 -19.40 30.93
CA GLY A 613 8.41 -20.78 30.49
C GLY A 613 6.98 -21.34 30.54
N GLN A 614 6.00 -20.61 31.08
CA GLN A 614 4.61 -21.04 31.01
C GLN A 614 4.08 -20.99 29.58
N LEU A 615 3.22 -21.96 29.25
CA LEU A 615 2.39 -21.94 28.06
C LEU A 615 1.02 -21.39 28.42
N LEU A 616 0.68 -20.23 27.85
CA LEU A 616 -0.68 -19.66 27.87
C LEU A 616 -1.37 -20.05 26.57
N THR A 617 -2.63 -20.43 26.64
CA THR A 617 -3.42 -20.78 25.47
C THR A 617 -4.77 -20.09 25.53
N VAL A 618 -5.15 -19.43 24.44
CA VAL A 618 -6.50 -18.90 24.21
C VAL A 618 -7.12 -19.71 23.07
N VAL A 619 -8.29 -20.29 23.31
CA VAL A 619 -9.09 -21.00 22.31
C VAL A 619 -10.42 -20.29 22.15
N TYR A 620 -10.84 -20.12 20.91
CA TYR A 620 -12.14 -19.57 20.54
C TYR A 620 -12.72 -20.32 19.35
N PRO A 621 -14.06 -20.36 19.19
CA PRO A 621 -14.65 -20.91 17.98
C PRO A 621 -14.17 -20.14 16.75
N LEU A 622 -13.71 -20.84 15.72
CA LEU A 622 -13.32 -20.23 14.46
C LEU A 622 -14.56 -19.93 13.62
N ARG A 623 -14.76 -18.67 13.23
CA ARG A 623 -15.86 -18.30 12.34
C ARG A 623 -15.60 -18.80 10.93
N ILE A 624 -16.50 -19.62 10.40
CA ILE A 624 -16.58 -19.95 8.98
C ILE A 624 -17.68 -19.09 8.39
N ALA A 625 -17.37 -18.28 7.38
CA ALA A 625 -18.31 -17.31 6.83
C ALA A 625 -18.32 -17.32 5.31
N GLU A 626 -19.46 -16.95 4.76
CA GLU A 626 -19.65 -16.57 3.37
C GLU A 626 -19.79 -15.05 3.30
N VAL A 627 -19.02 -14.40 2.43
CA VAL A 627 -19.17 -12.96 2.15
C VAL A 627 -19.67 -12.81 0.72
N LYS A 628 -20.75 -12.06 0.55
CA LYS A 628 -21.26 -11.67 -0.76
C LYS A 628 -21.08 -10.18 -0.95
N GLU A 629 -20.39 -9.80 -2.01
CA GLU A 629 -20.21 -8.40 -2.39
C GLU A 629 -20.18 -8.23 -3.90
N THR A 630 -20.62 -7.05 -4.34
CA THR A 630 -20.54 -6.68 -5.75
C THR A 630 -19.35 -5.77 -5.94
N ILE A 631 -18.44 -6.14 -6.84
CA ILE A 631 -17.30 -5.31 -7.24
C ILE A 631 -17.50 -4.93 -8.70
N TYR A 632 -17.16 -3.69 -9.05
CA TYR A 632 -17.11 -3.27 -10.45
C TYR A 632 -15.67 -3.34 -10.95
N GLY A 633 -15.48 -4.11 -12.02
CA GLY A 633 -14.20 -4.36 -12.70
C GLY A 633 -14.36 -4.38 -14.22
N GLY A 634 -15.32 -3.61 -14.71
CA GLY A 634 -15.70 -3.45 -16.12
C GLY A 634 -17.18 -3.76 -16.29
N ASP A 635 -17.65 -4.73 -15.49
CA ASP A 635 -19.04 -5.08 -15.24
C ASP A 635 -19.24 -5.24 -13.72
N TYR A 636 -20.48 -5.10 -13.26
CA TYR A 636 -20.84 -5.37 -11.86
C TYR A 636 -20.95 -6.89 -11.66
N VAL A 637 -20.01 -7.46 -10.91
CA VAL A 637 -19.97 -8.90 -10.62
C VAL A 637 -20.21 -9.11 -9.13
N GLU A 638 -21.21 -9.92 -8.78
CA GLU A 638 -21.38 -10.42 -7.41
C GLU A 638 -20.42 -11.59 -7.19
N TYR A 639 -19.56 -11.45 -6.20
CA TYR A 639 -18.66 -12.49 -5.72
C TYR A 639 -19.21 -13.12 -4.44
N THR A 640 -18.94 -14.40 -4.27
CA THR A 640 -19.18 -15.17 -3.06
C THR A 640 -17.84 -15.71 -2.57
N GLU A 641 -17.39 -15.21 -1.43
CA GLU A 641 -16.10 -15.53 -0.82
C GLU A 641 -16.30 -16.45 0.38
N LYS A 642 -15.41 -17.43 0.56
CA LYS A 642 -15.39 -18.27 1.77
C LYS A 642 -14.27 -17.80 2.69
N TRP A 643 -14.59 -17.62 3.96
CA TRP A 643 -13.69 -17.10 4.97
C TRP A 643 -13.56 -18.04 6.16
N ARG A 644 -12.32 -18.24 6.61
CA ARG A 644 -11.94 -18.88 7.87
C ARG A 644 -11.33 -17.84 8.81
N GLY A 645 -12.11 -17.41 9.79
CA GLY A 645 -11.80 -16.28 10.66
C GLY A 645 -11.63 -14.98 9.87
N ASN A 646 -10.38 -14.53 9.76
CA ASN A 646 -9.96 -13.35 9.00
C ASN A 646 -9.16 -13.71 7.73
N THR A 647 -9.31 -14.94 7.21
CA THR A 647 -8.59 -15.39 6.00
C THR A 647 -9.58 -15.90 4.98
N ILE A 648 -9.62 -15.28 3.79
CA ILE A 648 -10.36 -15.83 2.66
C ILE A 648 -9.69 -17.15 2.23
N VAL A 649 -10.42 -18.14 1.73
CA VAL A 649 -9.83 -19.42 1.29
C VAL A 649 -10.34 -19.87 -0.08
N ASP A 650 -11.40 -19.21 -0.57
CA ASP A 650 -12.02 -19.50 -1.86
C ASP A 650 -12.87 -18.30 -2.29
N ILE A 651 -13.08 -18.15 -3.59
CA ILE A 651 -13.95 -17.13 -4.18
C ILE A 651 -14.65 -17.65 -5.44
N SER A 652 -15.89 -17.24 -5.64
CA SER A 652 -16.68 -17.55 -6.84
C SER A 652 -17.40 -16.31 -7.37
N PRO A 653 -17.38 -16.03 -8.70
CA PRO A 653 -16.66 -16.78 -9.72
C PRO A 653 -15.14 -16.66 -9.56
N ALA A 654 -14.43 -17.75 -9.88
CA ALA A 654 -12.97 -17.76 -9.89
C ALA A 654 -12.39 -16.90 -11.02
N GLY A 655 -11.12 -16.53 -10.88
CA GLY A 655 -10.34 -15.96 -11.98
C GLY A 655 -10.33 -16.89 -13.20
N ARG A 656 -10.09 -16.33 -14.39
CA ARG A 656 -10.16 -17.07 -15.67
C ARG A 656 -8.80 -17.58 -16.16
N ARG A 657 -7.71 -16.88 -15.84
CA ARG A 657 -6.37 -17.11 -16.40
C ARG A 657 -5.41 -17.54 -15.30
N ILE A 658 -5.24 -16.71 -14.27
CA ILE A 658 -4.40 -17.01 -13.12
C ILE A 658 -5.23 -16.68 -11.86
N PRO A 659 -6.08 -17.62 -11.41
CA PRO A 659 -7.01 -17.38 -10.32
C PRO A 659 -6.31 -17.03 -9.00
N MET A 660 -6.89 -16.09 -8.27
CA MET A 660 -6.52 -15.74 -6.90
C MET A 660 -7.48 -16.40 -5.91
N PHE A 661 -7.02 -16.54 -4.66
CA PHE A 661 -7.79 -17.03 -3.51
C PHE A 661 -8.19 -18.52 -3.57
N GLU A 662 -7.61 -19.33 -4.45
CA GLU A 662 -7.82 -20.78 -4.47
C GLU A 662 -6.86 -21.47 -3.48
N ARG A 663 -7.25 -21.54 -2.20
CA ARG A 663 -6.35 -21.94 -1.09
C ARG A 663 -6.82 -23.17 -0.31
N PRO A 664 -6.94 -24.34 -0.93
CA PRO A 664 -7.35 -25.57 -0.24
C PRO A 664 -6.40 -25.96 0.91
N GLU A 665 -5.12 -25.57 0.84
CA GLU A 665 -4.15 -25.76 1.91
C GLU A 665 -4.45 -24.94 3.16
N LEU A 666 -5.22 -23.86 3.05
CA LEU A 666 -5.71 -23.06 4.19
C LEU A 666 -7.12 -23.48 4.63
N ASP A 667 -7.88 -24.18 3.79
CA ASP A 667 -9.21 -24.71 4.12
C ASP A 667 -9.15 -26.10 4.80
N THR A 668 -8.43 -26.16 5.91
CA THR A 668 -8.27 -27.37 6.72
C THR A 668 -8.11 -27.03 8.19
N ASP A 669 -8.45 -27.96 9.08
CA ASP A 669 -8.23 -27.82 10.52
C ASP A 669 -6.84 -28.36 10.96
N ALA A 670 -6.06 -28.93 10.04
CA ALA A 670 -4.70 -29.38 10.29
C ALA A 670 -3.76 -28.16 10.37
N VAL A 671 -3.11 -27.96 11.52
CA VAL A 671 -2.11 -26.91 11.69
C VAL A 671 -0.75 -27.45 11.22
N PRO A 672 -0.11 -26.86 10.20
CA PRO A 672 1.24 -27.24 9.80
C PRO A 672 2.26 -26.77 10.86
N GLU A 673 3.07 -27.70 11.40
CA GLU A 673 4.09 -27.42 12.43
C GLU A 673 5.37 -26.79 11.89
#